data_AF-A0A4P1S2M3-F1
#
_entry.id   AF-A0A4P1S2M3-F1
#
_cell.length_a   1.000
_cell.length_b   1.000
_cell.length_c   1.000
_cell.angle_alpha   90.00
_cell.angle_beta   90.00
_cell.angle_gamma   90.00
#
_symmetry.space_group_name_H-M   'P 1'
#
loop_
_entity.id
_entity.type
_entity.pdbx_description
1 polymer ?
#
loop_
_entity_poly.entity_id
_entity_poly.type
_entity_poly.pdbx_seq_one_letter_code
_entity_poly.pdbx_strand_id
1 'polypeptide(L)'
;MKRFWLIGCFLIFVLPVRPATLALKPVLTAKLAPGVTMLTGIFPKAGDKLPEFTSDVVFEKTDTVVLSGEGTVAVVCYLNVPRFQTASFKVEKGVQALLFLDDKPVKADTPLVFETGGHKVSMLLKGKPATDGVVPVTLDGLDATVKLTPDRPFSHLDYTKLVSPGFFTASRNGHFAAVTVSRRDKKGKRMRSLDVIQLDKKEIQSHEIEDAGQPVFSGDNKWLYYVTGKKIMVLNPDSMERHLVRLMDKPVSGLTVSEDGRFLYFIVRDTFKEKKKGEYSLWTRMEQKRPSWLSKSFFFSLSTDGVVLRKLYGPVSISAYDVRGKHAVLSLSDDIERYPWSSFKVMDLNLETLEAQQVGAYSRSFDEVKYLDDKTVIFVSQRRPYREGQQTNYYDKALFTLDMTSGEIHCVTSDATFSPGIDIIYTRQTSDTLQTVSPGELMFIATLDGKGAVFRYKDGEVSRVDIPGGVVNGFCPTAGGTLFMSSAIDRYPALFLGEKEIVDFQNNRQEKGALSPFKEFTFKSKNGYRIHNSLVYPANFEPGKTYPLIVFYYGGVVPCGPVFHPTFQWLSGNGYFVLLTTPRGAVGRGEKFAAEHVNEWGDKSAADLIEAAAYTAKHEPSVDGARMGAYSGSYGGFLAMSLATKTTLFKALISEYGISNITSYWGGGYWGYLYGMTALAGSYPWNAREVYVDKSPLFNADKVKTPLLLMHGDADTNVPIVESDQMFTALNVLGKKTAYVRFFGENHGMKGKFSNWIAQEEFVMAWFDNYLKNEPGHWNYLVKETELKPEHKPFKDYFFYGEKAHDKKN
;
A
#
# COMPACT_ATOMS: atom_id res chain seq x y z
N MET A 1 27.75 62.20 -39.38
CA MET A 1 28.97 61.63 -39.98
C MET A 1 28.75 60.14 -40.18
N LYS A 2 28.92 59.67 -41.43
CA LYS A 2 29.35 58.32 -41.90
C LYS A 2 28.75 57.05 -41.24
N ARG A 3 28.38 55.95 -41.92
CA ARG A 3 28.13 55.54 -43.32
C ARG A 3 27.91 54.00 -43.26
N PHE A 4 27.05 53.46 -44.13
CA PHE A 4 27.04 52.12 -44.73
C PHE A 4 26.33 50.88 -44.13
N TRP A 5 25.67 50.19 -45.10
CA TRP A 5 24.94 48.92 -45.19
C TRP A 5 25.77 47.65 -44.89
N LEU A 6 25.15 46.51 -44.50
CA LEU A 6 24.65 45.44 -45.42
C LEU A 6 24.11 44.19 -44.67
N ILE A 7 23.28 43.46 -45.41
CA ILE A 7 22.48 42.26 -45.13
C ILE A 7 23.32 41.00 -44.81
N GLY A 8 22.78 40.12 -43.96
CA GLY A 8 23.25 38.73 -43.79
C GLY A 8 22.22 37.86 -43.07
N CYS A 9 21.33 37.21 -43.83
CA CYS A 9 20.51 36.08 -43.39
C CYS A 9 21.38 34.95 -42.81
N PHE A 10 20.98 34.27 -41.73
CA PHE A 10 21.13 32.82 -41.59
C PHE A 10 20.26 32.28 -40.42
N LEU A 11 19.23 31.52 -40.81
CA LEU A 11 18.54 30.42 -40.14
C LEU A 11 18.21 30.51 -38.63
N ILE A 12 16.97 30.93 -38.35
CA ILE A 12 16.19 30.32 -37.29
C ILE A 12 15.88 28.89 -37.75
N PHE A 13 16.53 27.89 -37.14
CA PHE A 13 16.01 26.52 -37.15
C PHE A 13 14.68 26.53 -36.39
N VAL A 14 13.60 26.85 -37.08
CA VAL A 14 12.30 26.31 -36.74
C VAL A 14 12.46 24.82 -36.99
N LEU A 15 12.77 24.05 -35.95
CA LEU A 15 12.54 22.62 -35.98
C LEU A 15 11.05 22.48 -36.33
N PRO A 16 10.67 21.91 -37.49
CA PRO A 16 9.30 21.51 -37.67
C PRO A 16 9.04 20.51 -36.56
N VAL A 17 8.08 20.81 -35.67
CA VAL A 17 7.37 19.77 -34.95
C VAL A 17 6.80 18.89 -36.05
N ARG A 18 7.47 17.78 -36.35
CA ARG A 18 6.93 16.79 -37.27
C ARG A 18 5.61 16.36 -36.61
N PRO A 19 4.45 16.48 -37.28
CA PRO A 19 3.34 15.65 -36.88
C PRO A 19 3.88 14.22 -36.97
N ALA A 20 3.85 13.48 -35.85
CA ALA A 20 3.95 12.04 -35.92
C ALA A 20 2.68 11.57 -36.61
N THR A 21 2.64 11.64 -37.94
CA THR A 21 1.70 10.85 -38.70
C THR A 21 2.01 9.42 -38.31
N LEU A 22 1.05 8.73 -37.70
CA LEU A 22 1.12 7.29 -37.54
C LEU A 22 1.02 6.66 -38.94
N ALA A 23 2.03 6.86 -39.79
CA ALA A 23 2.25 6.00 -40.94
C ALA A 23 2.70 4.67 -40.35
N LEU A 24 1.74 3.77 -40.14
CA LEU A 24 1.97 2.39 -39.73
C LEU A 24 3.08 1.81 -40.63
N LYS A 25 4.30 1.72 -40.11
CA LYS A 25 5.44 1.02 -40.70
C LYS A 25 5.94 0.03 -39.65
N PRO A 26 6.43 -1.15 -40.04
CA PRO A 26 5.88 -2.16 -40.94
C PRO A 26 4.86 -3.04 -40.17
N VAL A 27 3.77 -3.46 -40.81
CA VAL A 27 2.77 -4.38 -40.25
C VAL A 27 2.90 -5.76 -40.92
N LEU A 28 2.84 -6.84 -40.13
CA LEU A 28 2.68 -8.18 -40.68
C LEU A 28 1.27 -8.30 -41.27
N THR A 29 1.17 -8.51 -42.59
CA THR A 29 -0.09 -8.75 -43.30
C THR A 29 -0.28 -10.26 -43.48
N ALA A 30 -1.42 -10.78 -43.03
CA ALA A 30 -1.90 -12.10 -43.40
C ALA A 30 -2.93 -11.97 -44.54
N LYS A 31 -2.72 -12.69 -45.65
CA LYS A 31 -3.75 -12.85 -46.68
C LYS A 31 -4.79 -13.86 -46.19
N LEU A 32 -6.00 -13.38 -45.86
CA LEU A 32 -7.16 -14.25 -45.69
C LEU A 32 -7.98 -14.25 -46.99
N ALA A 33 -9.05 -15.05 -47.03
CA ALA A 33 -9.98 -15.19 -48.17
C ALA A 33 -10.35 -13.82 -48.81
N PRO A 34 -10.78 -13.79 -50.11
CA PRO A 34 -11.02 -12.55 -50.84
C PRO A 34 -11.89 -11.56 -50.03
N GLY A 35 -11.31 -10.39 -49.69
CA GLY A 35 -12.02 -9.31 -49.00
C GLY A 35 -11.77 -9.16 -47.49
N VAL A 36 -10.89 -9.97 -46.86
CA VAL A 36 -10.52 -9.82 -45.44
C VAL A 36 -9.01 -9.67 -45.27
N THR A 37 -8.57 -8.64 -44.55
CA THR A 37 -7.18 -8.46 -44.13
C THR A 37 -7.14 -8.30 -42.61
N MET A 38 -6.50 -9.25 -41.92
CA MET A 38 -6.24 -9.17 -40.49
C MET A 38 -4.83 -8.64 -40.25
N LEU A 39 -4.70 -7.65 -39.37
CA LEU A 39 -3.41 -7.21 -38.83
C LEU A 39 -3.35 -7.62 -37.36
N THR A 40 -2.78 -8.78 -37.05
CA THR A 40 -2.64 -9.20 -35.64
C THR A 40 -1.39 -10.03 -35.41
N GLY A 41 -0.71 -9.75 -34.29
CA GLY A 41 0.16 -10.69 -33.55
C GLY A 41 -0.60 -11.65 -32.60
N ILE A 42 -1.92 -11.80 -32.77
CA ILE A 42 -2.89 -12.85 -32.31
C ILE A 42 -3.14 -13.07 -30.78
N PHE A 43 -4.23 -13.64 -30.21
CA PHE A 43 -5.48 -14.37 -30.61
C PHE A 43 -6.67 -14.16 -29.59
N PRO A 44 -7.92 -14.59 -29.92
CA PRO A 44 -9.10 -14.69 -29.04
C PRO A 44 -9.00 -15.78 -27.94
N LYS A 45 -10.00 -15.87 -27.05
CA LYS A 45 -9.96 -16.71 -25.84
C LYS A 45 -10.59 -18.10 -26.07
N ALA A 46 -10.28 -19.05 -25.19
CA ALA A 46 -10.92 -20.38 -25.19
C ALA A 46 -12.45 -20.27 -25.08
N GLY A 47 -13.17 -20.87 -26.04
CA GLY A 47 -14.64 -20.88 -26.12
C GLY A 47 -15.24 -20.08 -27.28
N ASP A 48 -14.44 -19.29 -27.98
CA ASP A 48 -14.88 -18.57 -29.17
C ASP A 48 -15.07 -19.54 -30.35
N LYS A 49 -16.29 -19.66 -30.90
CA LYS A 49 -16.49 -20.22 -32.24
C LYS A 49 -16.08 -19.15 -33.25
N LEU A 50 -14.89 -19.29 -33.82
CA LEU A 50 -14.52 -18.53 -35.02
C LEU A 50 -15.40 -18.98 -36.20
N PRO A 51 -15.83 -18.06 -37.09
CA PRO A 51 -16.36 -18.46 -38.39
C PRO A 51 -15.28 -19.22 -39.18
N GLU A 52 -15.73 -20.08 -40.09
CA GLU A 52 -15.10 -21.19 -40.80
C GLU A 52 -13.79 -20.92 -41.60
N PHE A 53 -12.83 -20.14 -41.09
CA PHE A 53 -11.78 -19.52 -41.93
C PHE A 53 -10.34 -19.55 -41.40
N THR A 54 -9.94 -20.49 -40.54
CA THR A 54 -8.54 -20.57 -40.06
C THR A 54 -7.88 -21.92 -40.26
N SER A 55 -7.78 -22.38 -41.51
CA SER A 55 -6.78 -23.37 -41.94
C SER A 55 -5.81 -22.69 -42.91
N ASP A 56 -4.52 -22.77 -42.60
CA ASP A 56 -3.35 -22.36 -43.41
C ASP A 56 -3.11 -20.84 -43.59
N VAL A 57 -2.30 -20.24 -42.70
CA VAL A 57 -1.83 -18.85 -42.82
C VAL A 57 -0.31 -18.78 -42.75
N VAL A 58 0.29 -18.10 -43.73
CA VAL A 58 1.72 -17.72 -43.80
C VAL A 58 1.82 -16.19 -43.69
N PHE A 59 2.71 -15.69 -42.83
CA PHE A 59 2.85 -14.26 -42.50
C PHE A 59 3.95 -13.56 -43.33
N GLU A 60 3.70 -12.34 -43.80
CA GLU A 60 4.69 -11.48 -44.48
C GLU A 60 4.65 -10.02 -43.96
N LYS A 61 5.81 -9.36 -43.92
CA LYS A 61 6.01 -7.98 -43.43
C LYS A 61 5.72 -6.96 -44.53
N THR A 62 4.87 -5.95 -44.29
CA THR A 62 4.57 -4.87 -45.27
C THR A 62 4.60 -3.47 -44.67
N ASP A 63 4.86 -2.45 -45.50
CA ASP A 63 5.07 -1.05 -45.07
C ASP A 63 3.79 -0.18 -45.10
N THR A 64 2.62 -0.71 -45.50
CA THR A 64 1.36 0.05 -45.56
C THR A 64 0.17 -0.89 -45.58
N VAL A 65 -0.90 -0.57 -44.84
CA VAL A 65 -2.17 -1.33 -44.89
C VAL A 65 -3.21 -0.52 -45.64
N VAL A 66 -3.54 -1.00 -46.84
CA VAL A 66 -4.59 -0.43 -47.68
C VAL A 66 -5.82 -1.32 -47.51
N LEU A 67 -6.93 -0.80 -46.98
CA LEU A 67 -8.20 -1.53 -47.07
C LEU A 67 -8.70 -1.37 -48.52
N SER A 68 -8.98 -2.46 -49.21
CA SER A 68 -9.55 -2.43 -50.56
C SER A 68 -10.88 -3.16 -50.55
N GLY A 69 -11.99 -2.44 -50.77
CA GLY A 69 -13.34 -3.01 -50.85
C GLY A 69 -14.19 -2.85 -49.58
N GLU A 70 -15.38 -3.46 -49.57
CA GLU A 70 -16.27 -3.55 -48.40
C GLU A 70 -15.73 -4.57 -47.38
N GLY A 71 -14.60 -4.26 -46.75
CA GLY A 71 -13.96 -5.09 -45.74
C GLY A 71 -13.98 -4.47 -44.34
N THR A 72 -13.95 -5.32 -43.30
CA THR A 72 -13.69 -4.92 -41.92
C THR A 72 -12.24 -5.27 -41.58
N VAL A 73 -11.47 -4.35 -41.00
CA VAL A 73 -10.08 -4.59 -40.57
C VAL A 73 -9.92 -4.30 -39.09
N ALA A 74 -9.28 -5.23 -38.38
CA ALA A 74 -8.86 -5.07 -37.01
C ALA A 74 -7.37 -4.70 -36.96
N VAL A 75 -7.04 -3.64 -36.22
CA VAL A 75 -5.66 -3.20 -35.96
C VAL A 75 -5.42 -3.23 -34.46
N VAL A 76 -4.31 -3.83 -34.02
CA VAL A 76 -3.84 -3.73 -32.64
C VAL A 76 -2.38 -3.33 -32.66
N CYS A 77 -2.04 -2.26 -31.93
CA CYS A 77 -0.67 -1.82 -31.76
C CYS A 77 -0.44 -1.33 -30.32
N TYR A 78 0.82 -1.24 -29.93
CA TYR A 78 1.21 -0.71 -28.63
C TYR A 78 1.99 0.58 -28.83
N LEU A 79 1.63 1.62 -28.10
CA LEU A 79 2.33 2.89 -28.09
C LEU A 79 3.17 2.97 -26.84
N ASN A 80 4.39 3.48 -26.95
CA ASN A 80 5.16 3.92 -25.80
C ASN A 80 5.30 5.43 -25.86
N VAL A 81 4.63 6.09 -24.92
CA VAL A 81 4.51 7.53 -24.79
C VAL A 81 5.60 8.01 -23.84
N PRO A 82 6.48 8.93 -24.25
CA PRO A 82 7.66 9.32 -23.46
C PRO A 82 7.33 10.29 -22.32
N ARG A 83 6.16 10.93 -22.36
CA ARG A 83 5.67 11.87 -21.34
C ARG A 83 4.16 12.08 -21.46
N PHE A 84 3.52 12.49 -20.37
CA PHE A 84 2.10 12.84 -20.35
C PHE A 84 1.73 13.82 -21.47
N GLN A 85 0.74 13.44 -22.28
CA GLN A 85 0.22 14.23 -23.41
C GLN A 85 -1.28 14.03 -23.55
N THR A 86 -1.95 14.99 -24.18
CA THR A 86 -3.32 14.80 -24.66
C THR A 86 -3.31 14.76 -26.18
N ALA A 87 -3.97 13.76 -26.77
CA ALA A 87 -4.05 13.60 -28.21
C ALA A 87 -5.43 13.07 -28.61
N SER A 88 -5.82 13.27 -29.87
CA SER A 88 -7.12 12.82 -30.38
C SER A 88 -6.93 11.88 -31.55
N PHE A 89 -7.76 10.84 -31.62
CA PHE A 89 -7.90 10.08 -32.85
C PHE A 89 -8.64 10.91 -33.90
N LYS A 90 -8.13 10.94 -35.12
CA LYS A 90 -8.82 11.46 -36.30
C LYS A 90 -9.16 10.30 -37.21
N VAL A 91 -10.39 10.26 -37.68
CA VAL A 91 -10.88 9.21 -38.58
C VAL A 91 -11.19 9.86 -39.91
N GLU A 92 -10.66 9.29 -40.99
CA GLU A 92 -10.85 9.81 -42.34
C GLU A 92 -12.33 9.76 -42.75
N LYS A 93 -12.76 10.72 -43.57
CA LYS A 93 -14.15 10.82 -44.00
C LYS A 93 -14.54 9.58 -44.80
N GLY A 94 -15.62 8.91 -44.39
CA GLY A 94 -16.13 7.70 -45.05
C GLY A 94 -15.63 6.38 -44.44
N VAL A 95 -14.75 6.45 -43.43
CA VAL A 95 -14.33 5.30 -42.62
C VAL A 95 -15.18 5.25 -41.35
N GLN A 96 -15.82 4.11 -41.08
CA GLN A 96 -16.40 3.81 -39.78
C GLN A 96 -15.29 3.21 -38.90
N ALA A 97 -15.13 3.74 -37.69
CA ALA A 97 -14.11 3.27 -36.75
C ALA A 97 -14.71 3.03 -35.36
N LEU A 98 -14.44 1.85 -34.78
CA LEU A 98 -14.53 1.62 -33.34
C LEU A 98 -13.12 1.65 -32.78
N LEU A 99 -12.88 2.58 -31.85
CA LEU A 99 -11.56 2.86 -31.30
C LEU A 99 -11.53 2.45 -29.84
N PHE A 100 -10.42 1.85 -29.42
CA PHE A 100 -10.19 1.46 -28.05
C PHE A 100 -8.79 1.90 -27.62
N LEU A 101 -8.70 2.54 -26.46
CA LEU A 101 -7.46 2.87 -25.76
C LEU A 101 -7.45 2.08 -24.44
N ASP A 102 -6.45 1.24 -24.24
CA ASP A 102 -6.30 0.37 -23.07
C ASP A 102 -7.57 -0.44 -22.76
N ASP A 103 -8.12 -1.04 -23.83
CA ASP A 103 -9.36 -1.84 -23.85
C ASP A 103 -10.65 -1.05 -23.50
N LYS A 104 -10.58 0.28 -23.36
CA LYS A 104 -11.73 1.15 -23.15
C LYS A 104 -12.15 1.80 -24.47
N PRO A 105 -13.45 1.76 -24.84
CA PRO A 105 -13.93 2.42 -26.05
C PRO A 105 -13.74 3.93 -25.94
N VAL A 106 -13.26 4.55 -27.01
CA VAL A 106 -13.02 6.00 -27.09
C VAL A 106 -13.67 6.59 -28.35
N LYS A 107 -13.97 7.89 -28.30
CA LYS A 107 -14.53 8.62 -29.45
C LYS A 107 -13.42 9.31 -30.23
N ALA A 108 -13.55 9.31 -31.55
CA ALA A 108 -12.74 10.17 -32.41
C ALA A 108 -12.99 11.66 -32.09
N ASP A 109 -12.03 12.50 -32.47
CA ASP A 109 -12.05 13.97 -32.32
C ASP A 109 -12.15 14.49 -30.88
N THR A 110 -12.13 13.60 -29.89
CA THR A 110 -12.17 13.96 -28.47
C THR A 110 -10.76 13.85 -27.89
N PRO A 111 -10.23 14.88 -27.21
CA PRO A 111 -8.95 14.79 -26.54
C PRO A 111 -8.92 13.64 -25.54
N LEU A 112 -7.93 12.77 -25.66
CA LEU A 112 -7.68 11.64 -24.78
C LEU A 112 -6.39 11.86 -24.01
N VAL A 113 -6.35 11.34 -22.79
CA VAL A 113 -5.15 11.36 -21.94
C VAL A 113 -4.26 10.18 -22.29
N PHE A 114 -2.98 10.48 -22.53
CA PHE A 114 -1.90 9.52 -22.67
C PHE A 114 -0.88 9.78 -21.58
N GLU A 115 -0.82 8.90 -20.59
CA GLU A 115 0.21 8.95 -19.55
C GLU A 115 1.58 8.53 -20.12
N THR A 116 2.64 8.76 -19.35
CA THR A 116 3.95 8.24 -19.73
C THR A 116 3.96 6.71 -19.62
N GLY A 117 4.45 6.03 -20.66
CA GLY A 117 4.60 4.57 -20.69
C GLY A 117 3.83 3.89 -21.82
N GLY A 118 3.55 2.61 -21.63
CA GLY A 118 2.95 1.75 -22.65
C GLY A 118 1.42 1.81 -22.66
N HIS A 119 0.82 2.01 -23.84
CA HIS A 119 -0.61 2.00 -24.08
C HIS A 119 -0.98 1.01 -25.19
N LYS A 120 -2.12 0.34 -25.07
CA LYS A 120 -2.69 -0.53 -26.10
C LYS A 120 -3.71 0.24 -26.91
N VAL A 121 -3.58 0.23 -28.23
CA VAL A 121 -4.55 0.82 -29.15
C VAL A 121 -5.12 -0.29 -30.02
N SER A 122 -6.44 -0.46 -29.96
CA SER A 122 -7.17 -1.41 -30.79
C SER A 122 -8.20 -0.66 -31.63
N MET A 123 -8.33 -1.02 -32.90
CA MET A 123 -9.26 -0.38 -33.83
C MET A 123 -10.01 -1.44 -34.66
N LEU A 124 -11.29 -1.22 -34.88
CA LEU A 124 -12.08 -1.93 -35.89
C LEU A 124 -12.54 -0.92 -36.94
N LEU A 125 -12.10 -1.10 -38.18
CA LEU A 125 -12.34 -0.17 -39.28
C LEU A 125 -13.23 -0.83 -40.33
N LYS A 126 -14.21 -0.09 -40.86
CA LYS A 126 -15.10 -0.53 -41.95
C LYS A 126 -15.37 0.61 -42.93
N GLY A 127 -15.27 0.33 -44.23
CA GLY A 127 -15.59 1.28 -45.30
C GLY A 127 -14.49 1.36 -46.36
N LYS A 128 -14.75 2.11 -47.44
CA LYS A 128 -13.75 2.38 -48.49
C LYS A 128 -12.69 3.34 -47.93
N PRO A 129 -11.42 2.91 -47.79
CA PRO A 129 -10.34 3.82 -47.48
C PRO A 129 -9.70 4.32 -48.77
N ALA A 130 -8.92 5.37 -48.59
CA ALA A 130 -8.30 6.13 -49.64
C ALA A 130 -7.42 5.26 -50.56
N THR A 131 -7.77 5.27 -51.84
CA THR A 131 -6.78 5.23 -52.91
C THR A 131 -5.82 6.41 -52.72
N ASP A 132 -4.52 6.19 -52.93
CA ASP A 132 -3.41 7.17 -52.87
C ASP A 132 -2.87 7.57 -51.48
N GLY A 133 -2.44 6.59 -50.68
CA GLY A 133 -1.46 6.83 -49.61
C GLY A 133 -1.94 7.59 -48.36
N VAL A 134 -3.25 7.81 -48.20
CA VAL A 134 -3.83 8.45 -47.01
C VAL A 134 -4.11 7.40 -45.92
N VAL A 135 -3.71 7.72 -44.68
CA VAL A 135 -3.88 6.85 -43.50
C VAL A 135 -5.30 6.99 -42.95
N PRO A 136 -6.09 5.89 -42.80
CA PRO A 136 -7.51 5.97 -42.45
C PRO A 136 -7.79 6.45 -41.01
N VAL A 137 -6.82 6.35 -40.10
CA VAL A 137 -6.89 6.90 -38.74
C VAL A 137 -5.53 7.50 -38.36
N THR A 138 -5.52 8.73 -37.87
CA THR A 138 -4.32 9.36 -37.30
C THR A 138 -4.50 9.66 -35.81
N LEU A 139 -3.38 9.84 -35.11
CA LEU A 139 -3.35 10.19 -33.69
C LEU A 139 -2.54 11.48 -33.57
N ASP A 140 -3.24 12.61 -33.68
CA ASP A 140 -2.60 13.91 -33.84
C ASP A 140 -2.09 14.44 -32.49
N GLY A 141 -0.87 14.98 -32.49
CA GLY A 141 -0.29 15.63 -31.31
C GLY A 141 0.28 14.69 -30.25
N LEU A 142 0.47 13.40 -30.59
CA LEU A 142 1.11 12.43 -29.70
C LEU A 142 2.55 12.13 -30.15
N ASP A 143 3.52 12.47 -29.31
CA ASP A 143 4.86 11.88 -29.40
C ASP A 143 4.81 10.47 -28.79
N ALA A 144 5.00 9.44 -29.61
CA ALA A 144 5.03 8.04 -29.17
C ALA A 144 5.82 7.16 -30.15
N THR A 145 6.44 6.10 -29.62
CA THR A 145 7.01 5.03 -30.44
C THR A 145 6.05 3.86 -30.53
N VAL A 146 5.81 3.36 -31.74
CA VAL A 146 4.95 2.17 -31.95
C VAL A 146 5.76 0.90 -31.72
N LYS A 147 5.21 -0.02 -30.92
CA LYS A 147 5.72 -1.37 -30.68
C LYS A 147 4.74 -2.41 -31.20
N LEU A 148 5.29 -3.52 -31.69
CA LEU A 148 4.54 -4.68 -32.14
C LEU A 148 4.22 -5.66 -31.01
N THR A 149 4.92 -5.57 -29.88
CA THR A 149 4.71 -6.41 -28.70
C THR A 149 4.03 -5.63 -27.57
N PRO A 150 3.28 -6.31 -26.69
CA PRO A 150 2.68 -5.71 -25.50
C PRO A 150 3.70 -5.30 -24.42
N ASP A 151 5.00 -5.56 -24.63
CA ASP A 151 6.03 -5.37 -23.61
C ASP A 151 6.16 -3.90 -23.22
N ARG A 152 5.77 -3.62 -21.98
CA ARG A 152 5.83 -2.30 -21.36
C ARG A 152 6.24 -2.42 -19.89
N PRO A 153 6.83 -1.36 -19.32
CA PRO A 153 6.92 -1.22 -17.87
C PRO A 153 5.57 -1.34 -17.16
N PHE A 154 5.63 -1.65 -15.88
CA PHE A 154 4.51 -1.47 -14.97
C PHE A 154 3.95 -0.04 -15.04
N SER A 155 2.63 0.11 -15.12
CA SER A 155 1.93 1.39 -15.17
C SER A 155 0.61 1.37 -14.38
N HIS A 156 -0.11 2.50 -14.35
CA HIS A 156 -1.42 2.60 -13.71
C HIS A 156 -2.43 1.53 -14.19
N LEU A 157 -2.29 1.04 -15.43
CA LEU A 157 -3.14 0.00 -16.01
C LEU A 157 -3.04 -1.32 -15.23
N ASP A 158 -1.84 -1.66 -14.77
CA ASP A 158 -1.60 -2.86 -13.97
C ASP A 158 -2.21 -2.73 -12.59
N TYR A 159 -2.24 -1.50 -12.05
CA TYR A 159 -2.74 -1.20 -10.72
C TYR A 159 -4.16 -1.71 -10.49
N THR A 160 -5.04 -1.46 -11.46
CA THR A 160 -6.45 -1.89 -11.40
C THR A 160 -6.61 -3.40 -11.52
N LYS A 161 -5.60 -4.09 -12.07
CA LYS A 161 -5.55 -5.54 -12.31
C LYS A 161 -4.77 -6.29 -11.21
N LEU A 162 -4.34 -5.62 -10.14
CA LEU A 162 -3.60 -6.27 -9.06
C LEU A 162 -4.48 -7.24 -8.26
N VAL A 163 -3.83 -8.32 -7.85
CA VAL A 163 -4.36 -9.29 -6.89
C VAL A 163 -3.56 -9.14 -5.60
N SER A 164 -4.25 -8.99 -4.48
CA SER A 164 -3.63 -8.97 -3.15
C SER A 164 -4.02 -10.24 -2.42
N PRO A 165 -3.12 -11.21 -2.25
CA PRO A 165 -3.35 -12.30 -1.32
C PRO A 165 -3.47 -11.76 0.11
N GLY A 166 -4.18 -12.50 0.94
CA GLY A 166 -4.51 -12.24 2.33
C GLY A 166 -4.32 -13.52 3.15
N PHE A 167 -5.09 -13.66 4.24
CA PHE A 167 -4.96 -14.77 5.19
C PHE A 167 -4.81 -16.11 4.49
N PHE A 168 -3.85 -16.91 4.92
CA PHE A 168 -3.63 -18.24 4.39
C PHE A 168 -3.34 -19.27 5.47
N THR A 169 -3.58 -20.53 5.15
CA THR A 169 -3.30 -21.70 5.99
C THR A 169 -2.97 -22.90 5.11
N ALA A 170 -2.33 -23.92 5.68
CA ALA A 170 -2.13 -25.23 5.06
C ALA A 170 -2.82 -26.32 5.89
N SER A 171 -3.21 -27.43 5.25
CA SER A 171 -3.67 -28.63 5.94
C SER A 171 -2.49 -29.35 6.56
N ARG A 172 -2.64 -29.97 7.73
CA ARG A 172 -1.54 -30.64 8.45
C ARG A 172 -0.90 -31.76 7.63
N ASN A 173 -1.66 -32.41 6.76
CA ASN A 173 -1.18 -33.48 5.88
C ASN A 173 -0.46 -32.98 4.61
N GLY A 174 -0.37 -31.67 4.36
CA GLY A 174 0.37 -31.11 3.21
C GLY A 174 -0.29 -31.28 1.85
N HIS A 175 -1.57 -31.67 1.80
CA HIS A 175 -2.30 -31.81 0.54
C HIS A 175 -2.96 -30.50 0.07
N PHE A 176 -3.39 -29.65 1.00
CA PHE A 176 -4.14 -28.44 0.67
C PHE A 176 -3.55 -27.19 1.32
N ALA A 177 -3.73 -26.06 0.65
CA ALA A 177 -3.63 -24.74 1.24
C ALA A 177 -4.89 -23.94 0.92
N ALA A 178 -5.17 -22.91 1.72
CA ALA A 178 -6.26 -21.99 1.48
C ALA A 178 -5.76 -20.56 1.66
N VAL A 179 -6.16 -19.65 0.77
CA VAL A 179 -5.72 -18.25 0.75
C VAL A 179 -6.91 -17.35 0.46
N THR A 180 -7.12 -16.31 1.25
CA THR A 180 -8.06 -15.25 0.88
C THR A 180 -7.41 -14.32 -0.12
N VAL A 181 -8.11 -13.94 -1.17
CA VAL A 181 -7.56 -13.17 -2.28
C VAL A 181 -8.46 -11.98 -2.57
N SER A 182 -7.90 -10.76 -2.53
CA SER A 182 -8.60 -9.53 -2.88
C SER A 182 -8.28 -9.12 -4.31
N ARG A 183 -9.32 -8.80 -5.08
CA ARG A 183 -9.23 -8.27 -6.45
C ARG A 183 -10.19 -7.10 -6.62
N ARG A 184 -10.10 -6.38 -7.74
CA ARG A 184 -11.08 -5.36 -8.12
C ARG A 184 -11.85 -5.80 -9.34
N ASP A 185 -13.15 -5.47 -9.37
CA ASP A 185 -13.96 -5.62 -10.58
C ASP A 185 -13.73 -4.46 -11.55
N LYS A 186 -14.42 -4.48 -12.71
CA LYS A 186 -14.32 -3.41 -13.74
C LYS A 186 -14.80 -2.04 -13.24
N LYS A 187 -15.54 -1.96 -12.14
CA LYS A 187 -16.03 -0.73 -11.51
C LYS A 187 -15.12 -0.27 -10.36
N GLY A 188 -14.01 -0.97 -10.10
CA GLY A 188 -13.08 -0.69 -9.01
C GLY A 188 -13.56 -1.19 -7.64
N LYS A 189 -14.71 -1.87 -7.57
CA LYS A 189 -15.23 -2.45 -6.33
C LYS A 189 -14.31 -3.59 -5.90
N ARG A 190 -13.93 -3.60 -4.62
CA ARG A 190 -13.14 -4.70 -4.06
C ARG A 190 -14.01 -5.95 -3.98
N MET A 191 -13.50 -7.03 -4.55
CA MET A 191 -14.06 -8.38 -4.51
C MET A 191 -13.08 -9.28 -3.74
N ARG A 192 -13.59 -10.29 -3.03
CA ARG A 192 -12.75 -11.26 -2.34
C ARG A 192 -13.09 -12.68 -2.81
N SER A 193 -12.09 -13.55 -2.88
CA SER A 193 -12.24 -14.99 -3.05
C SER A 193 -11.49 -15.76 -1.97
N LEU A 194 -11.96 -16.97 -1.66
CA LEU A 194 -11.19 -17.99 -0.97
C LEU A 194 -10.67 -18.94 -2.04
N ASP A 195 -9.36 -18.96 -2.22
CA ASP A 195 -8.66 -19.83 -3.15
C ASP A 195 -8.17 -21.05 -2.38
N VAL A 196 -8.68 -22.24 -2.73
CA VAL A 196 -8.20 -23.53 -2.20
C VAL A 196 -7.25 -24.14 -3.22
N ILE A 197 -6.05 -24.49 -2.76
CA ILE A 197 -4.91 -24.87 -3.56
C ILE A 197 -4.58 -26.32 -3.25
N GLN A 198 -4.61 -27.20 -4.25
CA GLN A 198 -4.09 -28.56 -4.13
C GLN A 198 -2.56 -28.51 -4.31
N LEU A 199 -1.80 -28.74 -3.23
CA LEU A 199 -0.36 -28.47 -3.20
C LEU A 199 0.48 -29.42 -4.08
N ASP A 200 0.02 -30.65 -4.23
CA ASP A 200 0.64 -31.69 -5.07
C ASP A 200 0.46 -31.39 -6.57
N LYS A 201 -0.74 -30.94 -6.98
CA LYS A 201 -1.07 -30.63 -8.39
C LYS A 201 -0.84 -29.18 -8.78
N LYS A 202 -0.69 -28.27 -7.80
CA LYS A 202 -0.71 -26.81 -7.98
C LYS A 202 -2.00 -26.29 -8.64
N GLU A 203 -3.11 -26.99 -8.42
CA GLU A 203 -4.42 -26.58 -8.92
C GLU A 203 -5.08 -25.61 -7.95
N ILE A 204 -5.71 -24.55 -8.47
CA ILE A 204 -6.36 -23.50 -7.67
C ILE A 204 -7.85 -23.49 -7.99
N GLN A 205 -8.68 -23.60 -6.96
CA GLN A 205 -10.13 -23.44 -7.05
C GLN A 205 -10.58 -22.21 -6.25
N SER A 206 -11.08 -21.20 -6.96
CA SER A 206 -11.47 -19.91 -6.38
C SER A 206 -12.97 -19.82 -6.12
N HIS A 207 -13.35 -19.45 -4.89
CA HIS A 207 -14.75 -19.23 -4.50
C HIS A 207 -14.98 -17.80 -4.05
N GLU A 208 -15.94 -17.11 -4.66
CA GLU A 208 -16.27 -15.74 -4.26
C GLU A 208 -16.93 -15.69 -2.87
N ILE A 209 -16.50 -14.72 -2.09
CA ILE A 209 -16.87 -14.50 -0.69
C ILE A 209 -17.01 -12.99 -0.46
N GLU A 210 -18.01 -12.58 0.33
CA GLU A 210 -18.25 -11.16 0.59
C GLU A 210 -17.17 -10.57 1.51
N ASP A 211 -16.79 -11.31 2.57
CA ASP A 211 -15.83 -10.87 3.58
C ASP A 211 -15.17 -12.06 4.30
N ALA A 212 -14.67 -13.07 3.58
CA ALA A 212 -14.00 -14.15 4.33
C ALA A 212 -12.70 -13.69 4.99
N GLY A 213 -12.51 -14.14 6.23
CA GLY A 213 -11.28 -14.05 6.99
C GLY A 213 -10.81 -15.44 7.45
N GLN A 214 -9.59 -15.47 7.99
CA GLN A 214 -8.96 -16.56 8.76
C GLN A 214 -9.47 -17.99 8.46
N PRO A 215 -9.19 -18.52 7.25
CA PRO A 215 -9.44 -19.93 6.97
C PRO A 215 -8.58 -20.81 7.88
N VAL A 216 -9.14 -21.92 8.38
CA VAL A 216 -8.45 -22.89 9.25
C VAL A 216 -8.90 -24.31 8.91
N PHE A 217 -7.94 -25.23 8.74
CA PHE A 217 -8.23 -26.64 8.50
C PHE A 217 -8.57 -27.36 9.80
N SER A 218 -9.47 -28.35 9.73
CA SER A 218 -9.70 -29.30 10.81
C SER A 218 -8.48 -30.17 11.08
N GLY A 219 -8.35 -30.68 12.30
CA GLY A 219 -7.23 -31.57 12.68
C GLY A 219 -7.14 -32.85 11.84
N ASP A 220 -8.27 -33.36 11.34
CA ASP A 220 -8.36 -34.52 10.44
C ASP A 220 -8.19 -34.17 8.96
N ASN A 221 -8.01 -32.88 8.62
CA ASN A 221 -7.83 -32.32 7.29
C ASN A 221 -9.04 -32.46 6.34
N LYS A 222 -10.20 -32.92 6.83
CA LYS A 222 -11.40 -33.11 5.99
C LYS A 222 -12.17 -31.83 5.72
N TRP A 223 -12.01 -30.82 6.56
CA TRP A 223 -12.84 -29.62 6.54
C TRP A 223 -11.99 -28.36 6.62
N LEU A 224 -12.41 -27.34 5.86
CA LEU A 224 -11.88 -25.98 5.92
C LEU A 224 -12.95 -25.06 6.50
N TYR A 225 -12.72 -24.55 7.71
CA TYR A 225 -13.59 -23.56 8.32
C TYR A 225 -13.14 -22.15 7.96
N TYR A 226 -14.08 -21.22 7.82
CA TYR A 226 -13.79 -19.81 7.61
C TYR A 226 -14.93 -18.93 8.11
N VAL A 227 -14.63 -17.66 8.37
CA VAL A 227 -15.62 -16.68 8.84
C VAL A 227 -15.95 -15.71 7.72
N THR A 228 -17.22 -15.41 7.49
CA THR A 228 -17.66 -14.30 6.61
C THR A 228 -18.67 -13.42 7.35
N GLY A 229 -18.21 -12.26 7.83
CA GLY A 229 -18.99 -11.36 8.68
C GLY A 229 -19.46 -12.03 9.99
N LYS A 230 -20.75 -12.39 10.04
CA LYS A 230 -21.38 -13.06 11.20
C LYS A 230 -21.54 -14.57 11.02
N LYS A 231 -21.11 -15.12 9.89
CA LYS A 231 -21.32 -16.53 9.55
C LYS A 231 -20.02 -17.31 9.75
N ILE A 232 -20.12 -18.44 10.42
CA ILE A 232 -19.09 -19.48 10.44
C ILE A 232 -19.49 -20.51 9.38
N MET A 233 -18.61 -20.71 8.41
CA MET A 233 -18.82 -21.59 7.27
C MET A 233 -17.84 -22.75 7.33
N VAL A 234 -18.21 -23.86 6.70
CA VAL A 234 -17.33 -25.01 6.45
C VAL A 234 -17.35 -25.35 4.98
N LEU A 235 -16.21 -25.83 4.47
CA LEU A 235 -16.01 -26.28 3.10
C LEU A 235 -15.28 -27.61 3.08
N ASN A 236 -15.71 -28.54 2.25
CA ASN A 236 -14.95 -29.75 1.92
C ASN A 236 -13.92 -29.40 0.83
N PRO A 237 -12.60 -29.54 1.06
CA PRO A 237 -11.57 -29.14 0.10
C PRO A 237 -11.48 -30.04 -1.14
N ASP A 238 -12.03 -31.25 -1.10
CA ASP A 238 -12.07 -32.17 -2.24
C ASP A 238 -13.27 -31.90 -3.17
N SER A 239 -14.47 -31.77 -2.60
CA SER A 239 -15.71 -31.57 -3.37
C SER A 239 -16.07 -30.11 -3.60
N MET A 240 -15.45 -29.19 -2.84
CA MET A 240 -15.78 -27.76 -2.76
C MET A 240 -17.21 -27.45 -2.27
N GLU A 241 -17.92 -28.45 -1.74
CA GLU A 241 -19.22 -28.23 -1.12
C GLU A 241 -19.07 -27.41 0.16
N ARG A 242 -20.00 -26.47 0.39
CA ARG A 242 -19.95 -25.53 1.52
C ARG A 242 -21.27 -25.50 2.27
N HIS A 243 -21.17 -25.40 3.60
CA HIS A 243 -22.33 -25.32 4.49
C HIS A 243 -22.17 -24.22 5.52
N LEU A 244 -23.30 -23.65 5.94
CA LEU A 244 -23.34 -22.76 7.11
C LEU A 244 -23.25 -23.64 8.36
N VAL A 245 -22.21 -23.43 9.17
CA VAL A 245 -22.11 -24.06 10.50
C VAL A 245 -22.97 -23.29 11.49
N ARG A 246 -22.81 -21.95 11.51
CA ARG A 246 -23.55 -21.10 12.45
C ARG A 246 -23.67 -19.66 11.97
N LEU A 247 -24.84 -19.07 12.18
CA LEU A 247 -25.05 -17.62 12.13
C LEU A 247 -24.98 -17.05 13.55
N MET A 248 -24.14 -16.03 13.74
CA MET A 248 -23.94 -15.33 15.00
C MET A 248 -24.64 -13.96 14.99
N ASP A 249 -24.92 -13.40 16.16
CA ASP A 249 -25.54 -12.08 16.28
C ASP A 249 -24.55 -10.94 15.98
N LYS A 250 -23.26 -11.18 16.23
CA LYS A 250 -22.16 -10.23 16.06
C LYS A 250 -21.03 -10.84 15.22
N PRO A 251 -20.15 -10.01 14.62
CA PRO A 251 -19.01 -10.50 13.86
C PRO A 251 -18.06 -11.38 14.68
N VAL A 252 -17.49 -12.39 14.02
CA VAL A 252 -16.58 -13.39 14.62
C VAL A 252 -15.15 -13.13 14.13
N SER A 253 -14.15 -13.44 14.96
CA SER A 253 -12.73 -13.35 14.62
C SER A 253 -11.89 -14.33 15.46
N GLY A 254 -10.64 -14.55 15.06
CA GLY A 254 -9.68 -15.39 15.78
C GLY A 254 -9.97 -16.88 15.68
N LEU A 255 -10.62 -17.36 14.62
CA LEU A 255 -11.08 -18.75 14.53
C LEU A 255 -9.91 -19.76 14.63
N THR A 256 -10.02 -20.74 15.52
CA THR A 256 -9.12 -21.90 15.61
C THR A 256 -9.90 -23.19 15.88
N VAL A 257 -9.28 -24.35 15.62
CA VAL A 257 -9.88 -25.68 15.80
C VAL A 257 -9.16 -26.39 16.94
N SER A 258 -9.90 -27.09 17.79
CA SER A 258 -9.33 -27.95 18.84
C SER A 258 -8.45 -29.05 18.26
N GLU A 259 -7.47 -29.52 19.03
CA GLU A 259 -6.55 -30.58 18.61
C GLU A 259 -7.28 -31.86 18.20
N ASP A 260 -8.37 -32.18 18.88
CA ASP A 260 -9.24 -33.33 18.60
C ASP A 260 -10.28 -33.09 17.49
N GLY A 261 -10.33 -31.88 16.92
CA GLY A 261 -11.25 -31.51 15.84
C GLY A 261 -12.73 -31.39 16.24
N ARG A 262 -13.07 -31.45 17.53
CA ARG A 262 -14.47 -31.42 18.00
C ARG A 262 -15.02 -30.01 18.21
N PHE A 263 -14.17 -29.02 18.43
CA PHE A 263 -14.59 -27.66 18.75
C PHE A 263 -13.88 -26.61 17.91
N LEU A 264 -14.62 -25.56 17.58
CA LEU A 264 -14.12 -24.28 17.09
C LEU A 264 -14.04 -23.31 18.26
N TYR A 265 -12.93 -22.60 18.41
CA TYR A 265 -12.79 -21.50 19.36
C TYR A 265 -12.69 -20.19 18.59
N PHE A 266 -13.29 -19.12 19.13
CA PHE A 266 -13.26 -17.80 18.49
C PHE A 266 -13.60 -16.67 19.46
N ILE A 267 -13.30 -15.45 19.03
CA ILE A 267 -13.66 -14.21 19.72
C ILE A 267 -14.88 -13.58 19.03
N VAL A 268 -15.86 -13.20 19.85
CA VAL A 268 -16.95 -12.30 19.46
C VAL A 268 -16.69 -10.93 20.08
N ARG A 269 -16.55 -9.90 19.24
CA ARG A 269 -16.36 -8.52 19.69
C ARG A 269 -17.69 -7.78 19.77
N ASP A 270 -18.00 -7.29 20.95
CA ASP A 270 -19.04 -6.28 21.16
C ASP A 270 -18.45 -4.89 20.97
N THR A 271 -18.58 -4.40 19.73
CA THR A 271 -18.11 -3.07 19.37
C THR A 271 -18.99 -2.01 20.02
N PHE A 272 -18.40 -1.19 20.87
CA PHE A 272 -19.08 -0.03 21.41
C PHE A 272 -19.46 0.91 20.26
N LYS A 273 -20.75 1.24 20.19
CA LYS A 273 -21.27 2.25 19.28
C LYS A 273 -21.80 3.38 20.12
N GLU A 274 -21.20 4.56 19.95
CA GLU A 274 -21.71 5.77 20.58
C GLU A 274 -23.15 6.00 20.07
N LYS A 275 -24.12 5.91 20.98
CA LYS A 275 -25.50 6.30 20.67
C LYS A 275 -25.57 7.82 20.76
N LYS A 276 -25.67 8.50 19.62
CA LYS A 276 -26.04 9.92 19.59
C LYS A 276 -27.40 10.08 20.25
N LYS A 277 -27.46 10.76 21.40
CA LYS A 277 -28.71 11.11 22.08
C LYS A 277 -28.85 12.63 22.03
N GLY A 278 -29.76 13.13 21.20
CA GLY A 278 -29.94 14.56 20.98
C GLY A 278 -28.86 15.17 20.08
N GLU A 279 -28.73 16.50 20.17
CA GLU A 279 -27.90 17.32 19.26
C GLU A 279 -26.46 17.53 19.76
N TYR A 280 -26.11 17.06 20.96
CA TYR A 280 -24.80 17.25 21.58
C TYR A 280 -24.31 16.00 22.32
N SER A 281 -23.00 15.90 22.54
CA SER A 281 -22.37 14.89 23.40
C SER A 281 -21.55 15.57 24.50
N LEU A 282 -21.68 15.08 25.75
CA LEU A 282 -20.89 15.53 26.88
C LEU A 282 -19.68 14.60 27.06
N TRP A 283 -18.48 15.14 26.95
CA TRP A 283 -17.23 14.40 27.18
C TRP A 283 -16.67 14.73 28.56
N THR A 284 -16.58 13.73 29.43
CA THR A 284 -16.04 13.82 30.80
C THR A 284 -14.85 12.90 31.04
N ARG A 285 -14.55 11.98 30.10
CA ARG A 285 -13.45 11.02 30.22
C ARG A 285 -12.69 10.83 28.91
N MET A 286 -11.44 10.40 28.99
CA MET A 286 -10.55 10.26 27.83
C MET A 286 -10.92 9.11 26.90
N GLU A 287 -11.58 8.06 27.40
CA GLU A 287 -12.01 6.90 26.59
C GLU A 287 -13.05 7.32 25.54
N GLN A 288 -13.73 8.45 25.74
CA GLN A 288 -14.68 8.99 24.76
C GLN A 288 -13.97 9.50 23.50
N LYS A 289 -12.68 9.87 23.58
CA LYS A 289 -11.84 10.12 22.39
C LYS A 289 -11.54 8.84 21.60
N ARG A 290 -11.77 7.66 22.20
CA ARG A 290 -11.48 6.35 21.63
C ARG A 290 -12.62 5.35 21.90
N PRO A 291 -13.75 5.46 21.20
CA PRO A 291 -14.88 4.57 21.39
C PRO A 291 -14.52 3.07 21.27
N SER A 292 -13.48 2.74 20.50
CA SER A 292 -12.99 1.36 20.37
C SER A 292 -12.51 0.74 21.69
N TRP A 293 -11.98 1.53 22.62
CA TRP A 293 -11.50 1.09 23.95
C TRP A 293 -12.64 0.63 24.85
N LEU A 294 -13.83 1.18 24.64
CA LEU A 294 -15.05 0.75 25.32
C LEU A 294 -15.62 -0.55 24.76
N SER A 295 -15.06 -1.08 23.66
CA SER A 295 -15.49 -2.35 23.09
C SER A 295 -15.02 -3.51 23.96
N LYS A 296 -15.88 -4.50 24.17
CA LYS A 296 -15.55 -5.71 24.94
C LYS A 296 -15.58 -6.94 24.06
N SER A 297 -14.83 -7.94 24.44
CA SER A 297 -14.71 -9.20 23.73
C SER A 297 -15.18 -10.35 24.62
N PHE A 298 -15.61 -11.41 23.96
CA PHE A 298 -16.06 -12.64 24.58
C PHE A 298 -15.39 -13.82 23.88
N PHE A 299 -14.94 -14.79 24.67
CA PHE A 299 -14.37 -16.03 24.15
C PHE A 299 -15.45 -17.10 24.10
N PHE A 300 -15.54 -17.82 22.99
CA PHE A 300 -16.57 -18.83 22.74
C PHE A 300 -15.96 -20.14 22.24
N SER A 301 -16.67 -21.25 22.51
CA SER A 301 -16.53 -22.50 21.78
C SER A 301 -17.83 -22.86 21.05
N LEU A 302 -17.68 -23.57 19.94
CA LEU A 302 -18.77 -24.13 19.14
C LEU A 302 -18.39 -25.57 18.74
N SER A 303 -19.25 -26.55 18.97
CA SER A 303 -19.02 -27.90 18.42
C SER A 303 -19.00 -27.85 16.89
N THR A 304 -18.19 -28.69 16.25
CA THR A 304 -18.01 -28.65 14.78
C THR A 304 -19.27 -28.99 13.98
N ASP A 305 -20.27 -29.64 14.59
CA ASP A 305 -21.62 -29.81 14.05
C ASP A 305 -22.51 -28.55 14.12
N GLY A 306 -22.05 -27.49 14.78
CA GLY A 306 -22.76 -26.21 14.93
C GLY A 306 -23.83 -26.17 16.03
N VAL A 307 -24.01 -27.26 16.79
CA VAL A 307 -25.12 -27.42 17.74
C VAL A 307 -24.83 -26.78 19.10
N VAL A 308 -23.68 -27.09 19.70
CA VAL A 308 -23.32 -26.70 21.07
C VAL A 308 -22.48 -25.43 21.04
N LEU A 309 -23.11 -24.28 21.31
CA LEU A 309 -22.45 -23.00 21.47
C LEU A 309 -22.30 -22.66 22.96
N ARG A 310 -21.07 -22.43 23.43
CA ARG A 310 -20.78 -22.07 24.83
C ARG A 310 -19.96 -20.78 24.87
N LYS A 311 -20.41 -19.82 25.68
CA LYS A 311 -19.58 -18.67 26.08
C LYS A 311 -18.60 -19.14 27.17
N LEU A 312 -17.31 -18.96 26.93
CA LEU A 312 -16.24 -19.42 27.81
C LEU A 312 -15.75 -18.31 28.76
N TYR A 313 -15.60 -17.08 28.27
CA TYR A 313 -15.05 -15.98 29.07
C TYR A 313 -15.50 -14.58 28.61
N GLY A 314 -15.38 -13.57 29.48
CA GLY A 314 -15.72 -12.16 29.22
C GLY A 314 -17.05 -11.67 29.84
N PRO A 315 -17.33 -10.35 29.84
CA PRO A 315 -16.76 -9.34 28.94
C PRO A 315 -15.41 -8.78 29.39
N VAL A 316 -14.38 -8.90 28.55
CA VAL A 316 -13.02 -8.34 28.77
C VAL A 316 -12.40 -7.94 27.42
N SER A 317 -11.30 -7.19 27.40
CA SER A 317 -10.62 -6.85 26.14
C SER A 317 -9.56 -7.90 25.80
N ILE A 318 -9.96 -8.94 25.07
CA ILE A 318 -9.07 -10.02 24.63
C ILE A 318 -8.27 -9.56 23.40
N SER A 319 -6.95 -9.51 23.56
CA SER A 319 -6.00 -9.13 22.51
C SER A 319 -5.60 -10.33 21.64
N ALA A 320 -5.30 -11.46 22.27
CA ALA A 320 -4.88 -12.70 21.62
C ALA A 320 -5.21 -13.90 22.54
N TYR A 321 -5.22 -15.11 21.99
CA TYR A 321 -5.32 -16.34 22.77
C TYR A 321 -4.66 -17.53 22.07
N ASP A 322 -4.44 -18.59 22.84
CA ASP A 322 -4.10 -19.91 22.32
C ASP A 322 -4.77 -21.00 23.15
N VAL A 323 -4.96 -22.19 22.56
CA VAL A 323 -5.65 -23.31 23.21
C VAL A 323 -4.78 -24.55 23.15
N ARG A 324 -4.65 -25.25 24.28
CA ARG A 324 -3.92 -26.52 24.39
C ARG A 324 -4.60 -27.45 25.39
N GLY A 325 -4.95 -28.65 24.94
CA GLY A 325 -5.71 -29.61 25.75
C GLY A 325 -7.00 -29.02 26.31
N LYS A 326 -7.11 -28.98 27.64
CA LYS A 326 -8.28 -28.46 28.38
C LYS A 326 -8.13 -27.00 28.81
N HIS A 327 -7.08 -26.31 28.36
CA HIS A 327 -6.75 -24.97 28.82
C HIS A 327 -6.66 -23.98 27.65
N ALA A 328 -6.95 -22.72 27.94
CA ALA A 328 -6.76 -21.61 27.02
C ALA A 328 -6.03 -20.47 27.72
N VAL A 329 -4.96 -19.97 27.10
CA VAL A 329 -4.28 -18.77 27.58
C VAL A 329 -4.85 -17.55 26.87
N LEU A 330 -5.22 -16.51 27.61
CA LEU A 330 -5.76 -15.26 27.09
C LEU A 330 -4.84 -14.10 27.44
N SER A 331 -4.50 -13.28 26.43
CA SER A 331 -3.93 -11.95 26.63
C SER A 331 -5.06 -10.94 26.77
N LEU A 332 -5.12 -10.27 27.92
CA LEU A 332 -6.10 -9.24 28.23
C LEU A 332 -5.46 -7.86 28.30
N SER A 333 -6.17 -6.85 27.81
CA SER A 333 -5.79 -5.44 27.93
C SER A 333 -6.78 -4.68 28.81
N ASP A 334 -6.25 -3.82 29.68
CA ASP A 334 -7.02 -2.87 30.47
C ASP A 334 -6.50 -1.45 30.19
N ASP A 335 -7.40 -0.54 29.86
CA ASP A 335 -7.07 0.87 29.72
C ASP A 335 -6.87 1.50 31.10
N ILE A 336 -5.85 2.35 31.24
CA ILE A 336 -5.53 3.02 32.51
C ILE A 336 -5.37 4.52 32.31
N GLU A 337 -5.71 5.31 33.32
CA GLU A 337 -5.74 6.79 33.27
C GLU A 337 -4.36 7.46 33.32
N ARG A 338 -3.27 6.69 33.21
CA ARG A 338 -1.90 7.18 33.29
C ARG A 338 -1.00 6.41 32.34
N TYR A 339 0.06 7.05 31.87
CA TYR A 339 1.12 6.39 31.09
C TYR A 339 1.56 5.07 31.76
N PRO A 340 1.68 3.95 31.01
CA PRO A 340 1.62 3.78 29.55
C PRO A 340 0.20 3.62 28.94
N TRP A 341 -0.83 4.17 29.59
CA TRP A 341 -2.24 4.24 29.15
C TRP A 341 -2.95 2.90 28.96
N SER A 342 -2.23 1.79 29.08
CA SER A 342 -2.73 0.43 29.02
C SER A 342 -1.92 -0.48 29.95
N SER A 343 -2.53 -1.55 30.43
CA SER A 343 -1.86 -2.63 31.16
C SER A 343 -2.32 -3.98 30.60
N PHE A 344 -1.46 -4.99 30.69
CA PHE A 344 -1.70 -6.29 30.07
C PHE A 344 -1.57 -7.41 31.11
N LYS A 345 -2.45 -8.41 30.99
CA LYS A 345 -2.51 -9.57 31.87
C LYS A 345 -2.59 -10.84 31.04
N VAL A 346 -2.04 -11.91 31.59
CA VAL A 346 -2.15 -13.27 31.03
C VAL A 346 -3.04 -14.07 31.96
N MET A 347 -4.09 -14.65 31.40
CA MET A 347 -5.03 -15.52 32.10
C MET A 347 -4.91 -16.94 31.56
N ASP A 348 -4.83 -17.92 32.45
CA ASP A 348 -5.12 -19.32 32.13
C ASP A 348 -6.59 -19.61 32.42
N LEU A 349 -7.29 -20.21 31.46
CA LEU A 349 -8.70 -20.58 31.54
C LEU A 349 -8.86 -22.09 31.37
N ASN A 350 -9.40 -22.75 32.39
CA ASN A 350 -9.82 -24.14 32.27
C ASN A 350 -11.14 -24.22 31.46
N LEU A 351 -11.13 -24.95 30.35
CA LEU A 351 -12.26 -25.02 29.42
C LEU A 351 -13.41 -25.92 29.90
N GLU A 352 -13.17 -26.77 30.88
CA GLU A 352 -14.19 -27.63 31.48
C GLU A 352 -14.90 -26.88 32.62
N THR A 353 -14.14 -26.40 33.61
CA THR A 353 -14.65 -25.73 34.82
C THR A 353 -14.99 -24.25 34.61
N LEU A 354 -14.40 -23.62 33.58
CA LEU A 354 -14.42 -22.17 33.33
C LEU A 354 -13.76 -21.32 34.41
N GLU A 355 -12.97 -21.94 35.28
CA GLU A 355 -12.12 -21.22 36.23
C GLU A 355 -10.99 -20.51 35.47
N ALA A 356 -10.79 -19.24 35.79
CA ALA A 356 -9.75 -18.42 35.18
C ALA A 356 -8.80 -17.88 36.24
N GLN A 357 -7.50 -18.10 36.06
CA GLN A 357 -6.45 -17.66 36.96
C GLN A 357 -5.51 -16.69 36.24
N GLN A 358 -5.18 -15.58 36.90
CA GLN A 358 -4.11 -14.72 36.40
C GLN A 358 -2.76 -15.37 36.71
N VAL A 359 -1.97 -15.61 35.67
CA VAL A 359 -0.67 -16.28 35.74
C VAL A 359 0.50 -15.33 35.49
N GLY A 360 0.22 -14.14 34.94
CA GLY A 360 1.23 -13.11 34.72
C GLY A 360 0.61 -11.74 34.46
N ALA A 361 1.39 -10.70 34.70
CA ALA A 361 1.04 -9.32 34.33
C ALA A 361 2.28 -8.61 33.77
N TYR A 362 2.08 -7.83 32.71
CA TYR A 362 3.13 -7.06 32.07
C TYR A 362 2.62 -5.66 31.75
N SER A 363 3.38 -4.64 32.14
CA SER A 363 2.98 -3.22 32.00
C SER A 363 3.09 -2.69 30.57
N ARG A 364 3.38 -3.54 29.58
CA ARG A 364 3.58 -3.21 28.16
C ARG A 364 2.77 -4.15 27.27
N SER A 365 2.74 -3.89 25.96
CA SER A 365 1.91 -4.60 24.98
C SER A 365 2.00 -6.12 25.06
N PHE A 366 0.95 -6.83 24.68
CA PHE A 366 0.95 -8.29 24.65
C PHE A 366 0.17 -8.74 23.41
N ASP A 367 0.88 -8.76 22.27
CA ASP A 367 0.26 -8.74 20.93
C ASP A 367 -0.11 -10.13 20.39
N GLU A 368 0.72 -11.13 20.67
CA GLU A 368 0.48 -12.54 20.37
C GLU A 368 0.88 -13.39 21.58
N VAL A 369 0.20 -14.52 21.79
CA VAL A 369 0.48 -15.47 22.87
C VAL A 369 0.31 -16.89 22.33
N LYS A 370 1.25 -17.79 22.64
CA LYS A 370 1.21 -19.20 22.25
C LYS A 370 1.72 -20.09 23.38
N TYR A 371 1.18 -21.30 23.48
CA TYR A 371 1.79 -22.33 24.31
C TYR A 371 3.08 -22.84 23.65
N LEU A 372 4.17 -22.80 24.41
CA LEU A 372 5.43 -23.45 24.02
C LEU A 372 5.41 -24.91 24.50
N ASP A 373 4.97 -25.11 25.73
CA ASP A 373 4.76 -26.40 26.39
C ASP A 373 3.59 -26.29 27.41
N ASP A 374 3.42 -27.28 28.27
CA ASP A 374 2.30 -27.33 29.24
C ASP A 374 2.44 -26.31 30.39
N LYS A 375 3.64 -25.74 30.59
CA LYS A 375 3.96 -24.81 31.69
C LYS A 375 4.46 -23.45 31.21
N THR A 376 4.81 -23.32 29.94
CA THR A 376 5.42 -22.12 29.40
C THR A 376 4.59 -21.57 28.26
N VAL A 377 4.30 -20.27 28.33
CA VAL A 377 3.75 -19.52 27.19
C VAL A 377 4.78 -18.55 26.66
N ILE A 378 4.76 -18.36 25.35
CA ILE A 378 5.65 -17.46 24.63
C ILE A 378 4.82 -16.34 23.99
N PHE A 379 5.34 -15.12 24.04
CA PHE A 379 4.58 -13.94 23.65
C PHE A 379 5.44 -12.80 23.13
N VAL A 380 4.81 -11.90 22.39
CA VAL A 380 5.43 -10.71 21.82
C VAL A 380 5.05 -9.48 22.64
N SER A 381 6.05 -8.72 23.07
CA SER A 381 5.86 -7.49 23.86
C SER A 381 6.94 -6.44 23.55
N GLN A 382 6.69 -5.18 23.92
CA GLN A 382 7.68 -4.10 23.80
C GLN A 382 8.95 -4.40 24.60
N ARG A 383 10.13 -4.12 23.99
CA ARG A 383 11.44 -4.23 24.66
C ARG A 383 11.54 -3.31 25.88
N ARG A 384 12.20 -3.79 26.94
CA ARG A 384 12.58 -2.96 28.09
C ARG A 384 13.62 -1.91 27.66
N PRO A 385 13.77 -0.78 28.37
CA PRO A 385 14.73 0.28 28.06
C PRO A 385 16.20 -0.15 27.97
N TYR A 386 16.91 0.42 26.99
CA TYR A 386 18.33 0.17 26.69
C TYR A 386 19.23 0.83 27.73
N ARG A 387 18.73 1.93 28.30
CA ARG A 387 19.36 2.73 29.33
C ARG A 387 18.32 3.11 30.36
N GLU A 388 18.74 3.11 31.62
CA GLU A 388 17.92 3.61 32.72
C GLU A 388 17.48 5.05 32.43
N GLY A 389 16.17 5.31 32.53
CA GLY A 389 15.58 6.61 32.24
C GLY A 389 15.27 6.91 30.76
N GLN A 390 15.64 6.06 29.81
CA GLN A 390 15.27 6.23 28.39
C GLN A 390 14.03 5.39 28.04
N GLN A 391 13.18 5.84 27.13
CA GLN A 391 12.12 5.00 26.58
C GLN A 391 12.56 4.41 25.23
N THR A 392 12.12 3.18 24.98
CA THR A 392 12.16 2.59 23.65
C THR A 392 10.94 3.01 22.87
N ASN A 393 11.11 3.07 21.56
CA ASN A 393 10.00 3.11 20.63
C ASN A 393 9.02 1.95 20.93
N TYR A 394 7.74 2.27 21.12
CA TYR A 394 6.67 1.30 21.45
C TYR A 394 6.57 0.12 20.46
N TYR A 395 6.90 0.34 19.20
CA TYR A 395 6.84 -0.68 18.17
C TYR A 395 8.07 -1.60 18.16
N ASP A 396 9.12 -1.27 18.91
CA ASP A 396 10.30 -2.14 19.02
C ASP A 396 10.02 -3.25 20.05
N LYS A 397 9.74 -4.44 19.52
CA LYS A 397 9.25 -5.58 20.26
C LYS A 397 10.26 -6.72 20.31
N ALA A 398 10.09 -7.57 21.32
CA ALA A 398 10.88 -8.76 21.60
C ALA A 398 9.98 -9.94 21.99
N LEU A 399 10.59 -11.12 21.98
CA LEU A 399 10.00 -12.38 22.38
C LEU A 399 10.28 -12.63 23.84
N PHE A 400 9.24 -13.01 24.58
CA PHE A 400 9.32 -13.31 26.00
C PHE A 400 8.68 -14.66 26.28
N THR A 401 9.22 -15.38 27.26
CA THR A 401 8.57 -16.54 27.87
C THR A 401 7.99 -16.15 29.22
N LEU A 402 6.87 -16.76 29.59
CA LEU A 402 6.25 -16.72 30.90
C LEU A 402 6.10 -18.15 31.41
N ASP A 403 6.69 -18.43 32.57
CA ASP A 403 6.41 -19.65 33.33
C ASP A 403 5.06 -19.49 34.04
N MET A 404 4.11 -20.35 33.71
CA MET A 404 2.73 -20.30 34.18
C MET A 404 2.58 -20.72 35.65
N THR A 405 3.61 -21.35 36.24
CA THR A 405 3.63 -21.78 37.64
C THR A 405 4.23 -20.69 38.53
N SER A 406 5.39 -20.14 38.16
CA SER A 406 6.09 -19.14 38.96
C SER A 406 5.65 -17.70 38.66
N GLY A 407 5.09 -17.46 37.48
CA GLY A 407 4.79 -16.12 36.96
C GLY A 407 6.01 -15.37 36.44
N GLU A 408 7.18 -16.03 36.33
CA GLU A 408 8.43 -15.41 35.91
C GLU A 408 8.45 -15.14 34.40
N ILE A 409 8.90 -13.94 34.01
CA ILE A 409 8.99 -13.51 32.60
C ILE A 409 10.45 -13.33 32.19
N HIS A 410 10.85 -14.01 31.12
CA HIS A 410 12.20 -13.93 30.56
C HIS A 410 12.19 -13.38 29.13
N CYS A 411 13.11 -12.47 28.82
CA CYS A 411 13.27 -11.95 27.45
C CYS A 411 14.21 -12.85 26.65
N VAL A 412 13.64 -13.67 25.77
CA VAL A 412 14.36 -14.63 24.92
C VAL A 412 15.30 -13.95 23.94
N THR A 413 14.93 -12.76 23.47
CA THR A 413 15.66 -12.01 22.43
C THR A 413 16.42 -10.82 23.01
N SER A 414 16.90 -10.97 24.25
CA SER A 414 17.69 -9.96 24.96
C SER A 414 19.17 -9.92 24.56
N ASP A 415 19.64 -10.90 23.78
CA ASP A 415 21.02 -10.91 23.26
C ASP A 415 21.29 -9.64 22.44
N ALA A 416 22.39 -8.95 22.76
CA ALA A 416 22.89 -7.80 22.03
C ALA A 416 23.15 -8.10 20.54
N THR A 417 23.34 -9.37 20.16
CA THR A 417 23.48 -9.79 18.76
C THR A 417 22.13 -9.89 18.02
N PHE A 418 21.00 -10.02 18.74
CA PHE A 418 19.66 -10.07 18.15
C PHE A 418 19.01 -8.68 18.08
N SER A 419 19.32 -7.97 17.00
CA SER A 419 18.74 -6.68 16.64
C SER A 419 17.39 -6.68 15.89
N PRO A 420 16.84 -7.78 15.33
CA PRO A 420 15.52 -7.75 14.71
C PRO A 420 14.40 -7.33 15.68
N GLY A 421 13.46 -6.53 15.20
CA GLY A 421 12.27 -6.12 15.94
C GLY A 421 11.14 -7.10 15.65
N ILE A 422 10.54 -7.69 16.68
CA ILE A 422 9.47 -8.68 16.51
C ILE A 422 8.15 -7.95 16.34
N ASP A 423 8.02 -7.28 15.20
CA ASP A 423 6.80 -6.56 14.84
C ASP A 423 6.41 -6.84 13.39
N ILE A 424 5.10 -6.71 13.14
CA ILE A 424 4.46 -7.03 11.87
C ILE A 424 4.30 -5.73 11.10
N ILE A 425 5.28 -5.42 10.28
CA ILE A 425 5.42 -4.06 9.75
C ILE A 425 4.75 -3.88 8.39
N TYR A 426 4.51 -4.98 7.66
CA TYR A 426 3.92 -4.90 6.31
C TYR A 426 2.69 -5.77 6.08
N THR A 427 2.48 -6.84 6.87
CA THR A 427 1.51 -7.86 6.48
C THR A 427 0.81 -8.51 7.67
N ARG A 428 -0.18 -7.83 8.25
CA ARG A 428 -1.36 -8.56 8.75
C ARG A 428 -2.22 -9.00 7.57
N GLN A 429 -1.61 -9.78 6.68
CA GLN A 429 -2.25 -10.43 5.55
C GLN A 429 -2.11 -11.95 5.67
N THR A 430 -1.71 -12.51 6.80
CA THR A 430 -1.32 -13.94 6.89
C THR A 430 -1.65 -14.48 8.29
N SER A 431 -1.58 -15.81 8.45
CA SER A 431 -1.64 -16.55 9.72
C SER A 431 -0.76 -15.94 10.82
N ASP A 432 -0.97 -16.35 12.09
CA ASP A 432 -0.19 -15.85 13.24
C ASP A 432 1.31 -15.77 12.93
N THR A 433 1.97 -14.68 13.34
CA THR A 433 3.40 -14.47 13.04
C THR A 433 4.33 -15.28 13.94
N LEU A 434 3.71 -16.02 14.85
CA LEU A 434 4.26 -16.93 15.83
C LEU A 434 3.54 -18.29 15.70
N GLN A 435 4.26 -19.36 15.36
CA GLN A 435 3.69 -20.70 15.25
C GLN A 435 4.55 -21.73 15.96
N THR A 436 3.93 -22.52 16.83
CA THR A 436 4.56 -23.68 17.45
C THR A 436 4.74 -24.78 16.40
N VAL A 437 5.97 -25.29 16.27
CA VAL A 437 6.30 -26.36 15.30
C VAL A 437 6.25 -27.72 15.98
N SER A 438 6.79 -27.79 17.19
CA SER A 438 6.72 -28.95 18.08
C SER A 438 6.83 -28.46 19.53
N PRO A 439 6.54 -29.28 20.56
CA PRO A 439 6.71 -28.86 21.95
C PRO A 439 8.13 -28.32 22.20
N GLY A 440 8.25 -27.11 22.72
CA GLY A 440 9.56 -26.44 22.94
C GLY A 440 10.18 -25.78 21.70
N GLU A 441 9.58 -25.90 20.52
CA GLU A 441 10.09 -25.34 19.26
C GLU A 441 9.05 -24.44 18.57
N LEU A 442 9.50 -23.26 18.17
CA LEU A 442 8.67 -22.20 17.60
C LEU A 442 9.35 -21.62 16.35
N MET A 443 8.56 -21.24 15.35
CA MET A 443 9.00 -20.32 14.31
C MET A 443 8.28 -18.97 14.44
N PHE A 444 8.95 -17.90 14.03
CA PHE A 444 8.37 -16.56 14.03
C PHE A 444 8.98 -15.66 12.95
N ILE A 445 8.26 -14.60 12.60
CA ILE A 445 8.79 -13.53 11.74
C ILE A 445 9.28 -12.37 12.61
N ALA A 446 10.46 -11.84 12.30
CA ALA A 446 10.93 -10.57 12.83
C ALA A 446 11.37 -9.65 11.70
N THR A 447 11.21 -8.34 11.91
CA THR A 447 11.70 -7.33 11.00
C THR A 447 13.20 -7.15 11.19
N LEU A 448 13.98 -7.37 10.14
CA LEU A 448 15.42 -7.13 10.08
C LEU A 448 15.75 -6.27 8.85
N ASP A 449 16.30 -5.07 9.06
CA ASP A 449 16.66 -4.14 7.97
C ASP A 449 15.50 -3.88 6.98
N GLY A 450 14.27 -3.81 7.51
CA GLY A 450 13.05 -3.60 6.71
C GLY A 450 12.48 -4.86 6.06
N LYS A 451 13.11 -6.03 6.23
CA LYS A 451 12.64 -7.33 5.71
C LYS A 451 11.96 -8.13 6.82
N GLY A 452 10.81 -8.72 6.52
CA GLY A 452 10.31 -9.86 7.28
C GLY A 452 11.22 -11.07 7.07
N ALA A 453 11.99 -11.42 8.09
CA ALA A 453 12.87 -12.58 8.12
C ALA A 453 12.33 -13.62 9.10
N VAL A 454 12.55 -14.90 8.78
CA VAL A 454 12.05 -16.02 9.59
C VAL A 454 13.13 -16.46 10.57
N PHE A 455 12.72 -16.71 11.80
CA PHE A 455 13.56 -17.20 12.87
C PHE A 455 12.93 -18.42 13.52
N ARG A 456 13.78 -19.27 14.07
CA ARG A 456 13.42 -20.44 14.86
C ARG A 456 13.92 -20.24 16.27
N TYR A 457 13.05 -20.50 17.24
CA TYR A 457 13.40 -20.65 18.64
C TYR A 457 13.33 -22.13 19.02
N LYS A 458 14.41 -22.65 19.59
CA LYS A 458 14.51 -24.03 20.07
C LYS A 458 15.54 -24.12 21.19
N ASP A 459 15.19 -24.80 22.28
CA ASP A 459 16.12 -25.10 23.38
C ASP A 459 16.82 -23.85 23.97
N GLY A 460 16.12 -22.71 23.99
CA GLY A 460 16.67 -21.44 24.49
C GLY A 460 17.42 -20.61 23.45
N GLU A 461 17.64 -21.13 22.25
CA GLU A 461 18.39 -20.47 21.19
C GLU A 461 17.50 -19.93 20.08
N VAL A 462 17.89 -18.79 19.49
CA VAL A 462 17.24 -18.20 18.32
C VAL A 462 18.19 -18.27 17.12
N SER A 463 17.74 -18.90 16.03
CA SER A 463 18.49 -19.00 14.77
C SER A 463 17.67 -18.50 13.59
N ARG A 464 18.35 -17.99 12.56
CA ARG A 464 17.72 -17.51 11.32
C ARG A 464 17.40 -18.70 10.41
N VAL A 465 16.23 -18.64 9.76
CA VAL A 465 15.83 -19.57 8.70
C VAL A 465 15.80 -18.81 7.38
N ASP A 466 16.65 -19.19 6.44
CA ASP A 466 16.68 -18.56 5.12
C ASP A 466 15.57 -19.12 4.23
N ILE A 467 14.74 -18.21 3.72
CA ILE A 467 13.58 -18.52 2.88
C ILE A 467 13.75 -17.83 1.52
N PRO A 468 13.52 -18.52 0.39
CA PRO A 468 13.57 -17.90 -0.92
C PRO A 468 12.43 -16.88 -1.12
N GLY A 469 12.70 -15.87 -1.97
CA GLY A 469 11.67 -14.94 -2.44
C GLY A 469 11.68 -13.55 -1.80
N GLY A 470 12.70 -13.20 -1.01
CA GLY A 470 12.92 -11.84 -0.51
C GLY A 470 12.34 -11.62 0.88
N VAL A 471 11.20 -10.92 0.95
CA VAL A 471 10.54 -10.56 2.20
C VAL A 471 9.40 -11.54 2.50
N VAL A 472 9.47 -12.19 3.67
CA VAL A 472 8.44 -13.12 4.13
C VAL A 472 7.33 -12.35 4.84
N ASN A 473 6.10 -12.58 4.36
CA ASN A 473 4.90 -11.87 4.77
C ASN A 473 4.02 -12.71 5.70
N GLY A 474 4.33 -14.00 5.84
CA GLY A 474 3.63 -14.96 6.71
C GLY A 474 4.10 -16.38 6.43
N PHE A 475 3.79 -17.30 7.34
CA PHE A 475 4.09 -18.72 7.17
C PHE A 475 3.09 -19.64 7.89
N CYS A 476 3.02 -20.89 7.45
CA CYS A 476 2.18 -21.93 8.04
C CYS A 476 2.90 -23.30 7.94
N PRO A 477 3.26 -23.93 9.06
CA PRO A 477 3.83 -25.28 9.07
C PRO A 477 2.84 -26.32 8.52
N THR A 478 3.36 -27.33 7.82
CA THR A 478 2.57 -28.42 7.23
C THR A 478 3.41 -29.70 7.08
N ALA A 479 2.80 -30.87 6.90
CA ALA A 479 3.57 -32.01 6.40
C ALA A 479 4.22 -31.65 5.06
N GLY A 480 5.47 -32.08 4.88
CA GLY A 480 6.28 -31.75 3.72
C GLY A 480 7.03 -30.41 3.79
N GLY A 481 6.89 -29.62 4.87
CA GLY A 481 7.72 -28.44 5.13
C GLY A 481 6.96 -27.26 5.73
N THR A 482 7.17 -26.07 5.19
CA THR A 482 6.48 -24.86 5.64
C THR A 482 6.06 -24.05 4.43
N LEU A 483 4.81 -23.61 4.44
CA LEU A 483 4.24 -22.74 3.43
C LEU A 483 4.58 -21.29 3.80
N PHE A 484 5.17 -20.53 2.88
CA PHE A 484 5.55 -19.13 3.04
C PHE A 484 4.87 -18.25 1.99
N MET A 485 4.39 -17.08 2.42
CA MET A 485 4.06 -15.99 1.50
C MET A 485 5.27 -15.08 1.39
N SER A 486 5.81 -14.88 0.19
CA SER A 486 6.98 -14.02 -0.02
C SER A 486 6.79 -13.04 -1.16
N SER A 487 7.44 -11.88 -1.08
CA SER A 487 7.45 -10.86 -2.13
C SER A 487 8.77 -10.09 -2.15
N ALA A 488 9.05 -9.42 -3.28
CA ALA A 488 10.19 -8.50 -3.40
C ALA A 488 9.78 -7.29 -4.27
N ILE A 489 10.57 -6.22 -4.31
CA ILE A 489 10.27 -5.07 -5.20
C ILE A 489 9.99 -5.53 -6.63
N ASP A 490 10.83 -6.43 -7.15
CA ASP A 490 10.79 -6.97 -8.51
C ASP A 490 10.01 -8.30 -8.61
N ARG A 491 9.25 -8.68 -7.57
CA ARG A 491 8.47 -9.92 -7.53
C ARG A 491 7.13 -9.75 -6.82
N TYR A 492 6.06 -10.01 -7.55
CA TYR A 492 4.71 -10.09 -6.96
C TYR A 492 4.65 -11.09 -5.79
N PRO A 493 3.71 -10.91 -4.84
CA PRO A 493 3.47 -11.91 -3.80
C PRO A 493 3.23 -13.31 -4.39
N ALA A 494 3.90 -14.31 -3.81
CA ALA A 494 3.81 -15.71 -4.21
C ALA A 494 3.87 -16.65 -2.99
N LEU A 495 3.30 -17.84 -3.13
CA LEU A 495 3.37 -18.92 -2.15
C LEU A 495 4.50 -19.89 -2.47
N PHE A 496 5.29 -20.24 -1.45
CA PHE A 496 6.37 -21.21 -1.50
C PHE A 496 6.14 -22.33 -0.48
N LEU A 497 6.39 -23.59 -0.86
CA LEU A 497 6.48 -24.71 0.07
C LEU A 497 7.95 -25.11 0.17
N GLY A 498 8.59 -24.79 1.30
CA GLY A 498 10.05 -24.81 1.40
C GLY A 498 10.66 -23.89 0.34
N GLU A 499 11.52 -24.44 -0.53
CA GLU A 499 12.14 -23.67 -1.61
C GLU A 499 11.33 -23.60 -2.91
N LYS A 500 10.25 -24.40 -3.00
CA LYS A 500 9.49 -24.56 -4.24
C LYS A 500 8.36 -23.55 -4.33
N GLU A 501 8.35 -22.73 -5.38
CA GLU A 501 7.20 -21.87 -5.70
C GLU A 501 5.98 -22.71 -6.11
N ILE A 502 4.85 -22.50 -5.43
CA ILE A 502 3.58 -23.20 -5.64
C ILE A 502 2.63 -22.34 -6.46
N VAL A 503 2.45 -21.08 -6.07
CA VAL A 503 1.54 -20.14 -6.73
C VAL A 503 2.20 -18.77 -6.85
N ASP A 504 2.26 -18.23 -8.06
CA ASP A 504 2.44 -16.79 -8.31
C ASP A 504 1.05 -16.20 -8.56
N PHE A 505 0.58 -15.33 -7.66
CA PHE A 505 -0.77 -14.76 -7.71
C PHE A 505 -1.00 -13.81 -8.90
N GLN A 506 0.06 -13.47 -9.65
CA GLN A 506 -0.02 -12.59 -10.81
C GLN A 506 0.28 -13.29 -12.14
N ASN A 507 0.85 -14.52 -12.16
CA ASN A 507 1.37 -15.13 -13.39
C ASN A 507 0.30 -15.49 -14.45
N ASN A 508 -0.92 -15.79 -14.04
CA ASN A 508 -2.00 -16.22 -14.95
C ASN A 508 -2.63 -15.06 -15.76
N ARG A 509 -1.99 -13.89 -15.86
CA ARG A 509 -2.53 -12.69 -16.51
C ARG A 509 -1.65 -12.25 -17.68
N GLN A 510 -2.16 -12.39 -18.91
CA GLN A 510 -1.47 -12.17 -20.19
C GLN A 510 -1.05 -10.72 -20.51
N GLU A 511 -1.24 -9.75 -19.61
CA GLU A 511 -0.99 -8.32 -19.87
C GLU A 511 -0.38 -7.60 -18.65
N LYS A 512 0.65 -8.16 -18.03
CA LYS A 512 1.35 -7.53 -16.89
C LYS A 512 2.55 -6.71 -17.37
N GLY A 513 2.69 -5.49 -16.87
CA GLY A 513 3.90 -4.69 -17.07
C GLY A 513 5.13 -5.32 -16.40
N ALA A 514 6.29 -5.14 -17.00
CA ALA A 514 7.57 -5.58 -16.45
C ALA A 514 7.88 -4.83 -15.15
N LEU A 515 8.28 -5.58 -14.12
CA LEU A 515 8.72 -5.00 -12.87
C LEU A 515 10.15 -4.49 -12.99
N SER A 516 10.40 -3.39 -12.30
CA SER A 516 11.67 -2.69 -12.26
C SER A 516 12.65 -3.42 -11.34
N PRO A 517 13.92 -3.57 -11.76
CA PRO A 517 14.95 -4.16 -10.91
C PRO A 517 15.31 -3.20 -9.76
N PHE A 518 15.93 -3.75 -8.72
CA PHE A 518 16.38 -2.96 -7.58
C PHE A 518 17.74 -3.44 -7.07
N LYS A 519 18.42 -2.56 -6.32
CA LYS A 519 19.67 -2.86 -5.63
C LYS A 519 19.60 -2.41 -4.19
N GLU A 520 20.08 -3.24 -3.28
CA GLU A 520 20.24 -2.85 -1.89
C GLU A 520 21.66 -2.37 -1.61
N PHE A 521 21.79 -1.39 -0.72
CA PHE A 521 23.09 -0.94 -0.24
C PHE A 521 22.99 -0.34 1.15
N THR A 522 24.13 -0.28 1.82
CA THR A 522 24.25 0.38 3.12
C THR A 522 25.40 1.38 3.10
N PHE A 523 25.27 2.44 3.88
CA PHE A 523 26.37 3.36 4.16
C PHE A 523 26.41 3.69 5.65
N LYS A 524 27.57 4.11 6.16
CA LYS A 524 27.70 4.60 7.54
C LYS A 524 27.46 6.11 7.53
N SER A 525 26.43 6.55 8.25
CA SER A 525 26.11 7.96 8.42
C SER A 525 27.21 8.69 9.19
N LYS A 526 27.25 10.02 9.09
CA LYS A 526 28.19 10.86 9.87
C LYS A 526 28.15 10.59 11.38
N ASN A 527 26.98 10.17 11.87
CA ASN A 527 26.76 9.86 13.29
C ASN A 527 27.05 8.39 13.65
N GLY A 528 27.65 7.62 12.74
CA GLY A 528 28.08 6.24 12.96
C GLY A 528 27.00 5.18 12.80
N TYR A 529 25.78 5.56 12.39
CA TYR A 529 24.70 4.61 12.12
C TYR A 529 24.83 4.05 10.71
N ARG A 530 24.79 2.72 10.57
CA ARG A 530 24.64 2.09 9.25
C ARG A 530 23.21 2.37 8.78
N ILE A 531 22.98 2.94 7.60
CA ILE A 531 21.65 3.19 7.03
C ILE A 531 21.42 2.18 5.90
N HIS A 532 20.26 1.50 5.92
CA HIS A 532 19.89 0.51 4.92
C HIS A 532 18.95 1.13 3.88
N ASN A 533 19.20 0.80 2.60
CA ASN A 533 18.47 1.39 1.48
C ASN A 533 18.22 0.35 0.39
N SER A 534 17.10 0.53 -0.32
CA SER A 534 16.79 -0.16 -1.56
C SER A 534 16.56 0.88 -2.66
N LEU A 535 17.30 0.77 -3.75
CA LEU A 535 17.20 1.65 -4.91
C LEU A 535 16.51 0.91 -6.06
N VAL A 536 15.28 1.31 -6.38
CA VAL A 536 14.54 0.83 -7.55
C VAL A 536 15.00 1.62 -8.76
N TYR A 537 15.40 0.92 -9.81
CA TYR A 537 15.87 1.52 -11.05
C TYR A 537 14.68 1.85 -11.95
N PRO A 538 14.79 2.85 -12.84
CA PRO A 538 13.84 3.00 -13.94
C PRO A 538 13.61 1.67 -14.68
N ALA A 539 12.36 1.33 -15.00
CA ALA A 539 12.06 0.06 -15.69
C ALA A 539 12.77 -0.07 -17.05
N ASN A 540 12.93 1.06 -17.74
CA ASN A 540 13.67 1.19 -19.00
C ASN A 540 15.03 1.85 -18.76
N PHE A 541 15.78 1.37 -17.76
CA PHE A 541 17.09 1.90 -17.44
C PHE A 541 18.05 1.75 -18.63
N GLU A 542 18.64 2.85 -19.06
CA GLU A 542 19.65 2.89 -20.11
C GLU A 542 20.98 3.40 -19.54
N PRO A 543 22.07 2.60 -19.63
CA PRO A 543 23.39 3.06 -19.25
C PRO A 543 23.79 4.35 -19.97
N GLY A 544 24.37 5.30 -19.24
CA GLY A 544 24.80 6.61 -19.78
C GLY A 544 23.71 7.69 -19.79
N LYS A 545 22.45 7.36 -19.49
CA LYS A 545 21.41 8.36 -19.19
C LYS A 545 21.35 8.65 -17.70
N THR A 546 20.89 9.87 -17.36
CA THR A 546 20.63 10.29 -15.97
C THR A 546 19.13 10.49 -15.73
N TYR A 547 18.68 10.04 -14.57
CA TYR A 547 17.27 10.02 -14.20
C TYR A 547 17.07 10.74 -12.85
N PRO A 548 15.93 11.42 -12.66
CA PRO A 548 15.57 12.02 -11.38
C PRO A 548 15.42 10.95 -10.27
N LEU A 549 15.66 11.37 -9.03
CA LEU A 549 15.53 10.52 -7.83
C LEU A 549 14.31 10.94 -7.00
N ILE A 550 13.50 9.97 -6.60
CA ILE A 550 12.45 10.14 -5.60
C ILE A 550 12.85 9.36 -4.35
N VAL A 551 12.95 10.04 -3.22
CA VAL A 551 13.22 9.42 -1.92
C VAL A 551 11.90 9.14 -1.21
N PHE A 552 11.66 7.87 -0.92
CA PHE A 552 10.54 7.41 -0.11
C PHE A 552 11.06 6.83 1.20
N TYR A 553 10.34 7.10 2.27
CA TYR A 553 10.68 6.70 3.62
C TYR A 553 9.39 6.55 4.43
N TYR A 554 9.52 6.15 5.69
CA TYR A 554 8.37 5.65 6.42
C TYR A 554 7.43 6.68 7.03
N GLY A 555 6.21 6.22 7.31
CA GLY A 555 5.32 6.79 8.33
C GLY A 555 5.40 6.04 9.66
N GLY A 556 5.16 6.72 10.78
CA GLY A 556 5.32 6.17 12.12
C GLY A 556 6.79 5.89 12.46
N VAL A 557 7.15 4.61 12.55
CA VAL A 557 8.49 4.07 12.87
C VAL A 557 8.73 2.70 12.19
N VAL A 558 7.85 2.38 11.26
CA VAL A 558 7.86 1.20 10.41
C VAL A 558 9.03 1.39 9.44
N PRO A 559 10.00 0.49 9.22
CA PRO A 559 11.01 0.69 8.19
C PRO A 559 10.42 0.89 6.77
N CYS A 560 11.28 0.99 5.75
CA CYS A 560 10.89 0.79 4.35
C CYS A 560 11.67 -0.41 3.79
N GLY A 561 10.95 -1.50 3.51
CA GLY A 561 11.50 -2.77 3.08
C GLY A 561 11.44 -2.96 1.57
N PRO A 562 12.24 -3.90 1.02
CA PRO A 562 12.20 -4.25 -0.39
C PRO A 562 11.01 -5.16 -0.73
N VAL A 563 9.79 -4.74 -0.37
CA VAL A 563 8.55 -5.44 -0.70
C VAL A 563 7.98 -4.94 -2.03
N PHE A 564 7.18 -5.77 -2.70
CA PHE A 564 6.42 -5.33 -3.87
C PHE A 564 5.49 -4.19 -3.46
N HIS A 565 5.66 -3.03 -4.08
CA HIS A 565 4.74 -1.90 -3.92
C HIS A 565 4.46 -1.28 -5.29
N PRO A 566 3.20 -1.26 -5.73
CA PRO A 566 2.87 -0.86 -7.10
C PRO A 566 3.13 0.63 -7.38
N THR A 567 3.09 1.50 -6.37
CA THR A 567 3.51 2.91 -6.52
C THR A 567 4.98 3.04 -6.93
N PHE A 568 5.89 2.25 -6.33
CA PHE A 568 7.30 2.33 -6.67
C PHE A 568 7.54 1.85 -8.11
N GLN A 569 6.81 0.82 -8.52
CA GLN A 569 6.84 0.28 -9.88
C GLN A 569 6.28 1.25 -10.91
N TRP A 570 5.26 2.03 -10.55
CA TRP A 570 4.71 3.06 -11.43
C TRP A 570 5.66 4.27 -11.57
N LEU A 571 6.23 4.76 -10.47
CA LEU A 571 7.25 5.82 -10.50
C LEU A 571 8.47 5.39 -11.32
N SER A 572 9.00 4.19 -11.07
CA SER A 572 10.14 3.69 -11.84
C SER A 572 9.79 3.39 -13.30
N GLY A 573 8.56 2.93 -13.59
CA GLY A 573 8.02 2.82 -14.94
C GLY A 573 7.95 4.17 -15.68
N ASN A 574 7.88 5.28 -14.93
CA ASN A 574 7.89 6.65 -15.41
C ASN A 574 9.30 7.29 -15.45
N GLY A 575 10.36 6.49 -15.35
CA GLY A 575 11.73 7.01 -15.50
C GLY A 575 12.31 7.67 -14.25
N TYR A 576 11.83 7.28 -13.06
CA TYR A 576 12.42 7.71 -11.79
C TYR A 576 13.27 6.60 -11.16
N PHE A 577 14.38 6.98 -10.54
CA PHE A 577 14.91 6.17 -9.45
C PHE A 577 14.03 6.35 -8.21
N VAL A 578 13.77 5.27 -7.48
CA VAL A 578 13.06 5.33 -6.20
C VAL A 578 13.96 4.79 -5.10
N LEU A 579 14.41 5.66 -4.20
CA LEU A 579 15.20 5.30 -3.03
C LEU A 579 14.28 5.05 -1.85
N LEU A 580 14.16 3.80 -1.43
CA LEU A 580 13.53 3.41 -0.17
C LEU A 580 14.60 3.47 0.92
N THR A 581 14.42 4.36 1.89
CA THR A 581 15.39 4.55 2.97
C THR A 581 14.73 4.48 4.34
N THR A 582 15.45 3.92 5.30
CA THR A 582 15.01 3.78 6.69
C THR A 582 15.92 4.62 7.60
N PRO A 583 15.53 5.86 7.96
CA PRO A 583 16.29 6.68 8.90
C PRO A 583 16.26 6.09 10.33
N ARG A 584 17.14 6.58 11.21
CA ARG A 584 17.13 6.19 12.63
C ARG A 584 15.83 6.55 13.32
N GLY A 585 15.46 5.72 14.30
CA GLY A 585 14.17 5.75 14.98
C GLY A 585 13.21 4.63 14.52
N ALA A 586 13.40 4.09 13.33
CA ALA A 586 12.66 2.91 12.89
C ALA A 586 12.99 1.66 13.73
N VAL A 587 12.06 0.71 13.75
CA VAL A 587 12.28 -0.59 14.41
C VAL A 587 12.99 -1.57 13.47
N GLY A 588 13.40 -2.73 14.00
CA GLY A 588 14.00 -3.79 13.18
C GLY A 588 15.52 -3.73 13.00
N ARG A 589 16.19 -2.86 13.78
CA ARG A 589 17.64 -2.59 13.67
C ARG A 589 18.30 -2.42 15.04
N GLY A 590 17.68 -3.01 16.05
CA GLY A 590 18.12 -3.01 17.42
C GLY A 590 17.60 -1.83 18.20
N GLU A 591 17.58 -2.02 19.51
CA GLU A 591 16.94 -1.13 20.46
C GLU A 591 17.53 0.28 20.43
N LYS A 592 18.86 0.39 20.33
CA LYS A 592 19.55 1.68 20.21
C LYS A 592 19.11 2.45 18.97
N PHE A 593 18.88 1.77 17.85
CA PHE A 593 18.44 2.42 16.61
C PHE A 593 17.00 2.92 16.72
N ALA A 594 16.11 2.12 17.33
CA ALA A 594 14.70 2.47 17.50
C ALA A 594 14.49 3.58 18.55
N ALA A 595 15.27 3.58 19.64
CA ALA A 595 15.20 4.59 20.70
C ALA A 595 15.59 6.01 20.24
N GLU A 596 16.24 6.16 19.07
CA GLU A 596 16.55 7.47 18.48
C GLU A 596 15.30 8.24 18.07
N HIS A 597 14.13 7.61 17.95
CA HIS A 597 12.84 8.27 17.63
C HIS A 597 12.30 9.14 18.75
N VAL A 598 12.64 8.80 20.00
CA VAL A 598 12.06 9.44 21.18
C VAL A 598 12.54 10.88 21.29
N ASN A 599 11.60 11.82 21.38
CA ASN A 599 11.80 13.27 21.45
C ASN A 599 12.57 13.87 20.26
N GLU A 600 12.78 13.13 19.15
CA GLU A 600 13.59 13.61 18.03
C GLU A 600 12.82 14.50 17.06
N TRP A 601 11.59 14.10 16.70
CA TRP A 601 10.67 14.81 15.80
C TRP A 601 11.36 15.51 14.62
N GLY A 602 11.97 14.72 13.75
CA GLY A 602 12.46 15.18 12.44
C GLY A 602 13.80 15.89 12.43
N ASP A 603 14.54 15.96 13.54
CA ASP A 603 15.92 16.47 13.51
C ASP A 603 16.87 15.39 13.01
N LYS A 604 16.78 14.22 13.64
CA LYS A 604 17.73 13.12 13.46
C LYS A 604 17.41 12.32 12.20
N SER A 605 16.12 12.04 12.00
CA SER A 605 15.63 11.29 10.85
C SER A 605 15.77 12.08 9.56
N ALA A 606 15.45 13.37 9.54
CA ALA A 606 15.64 14.21 8.35
C ALA A 606 17.11 14.32 7.92
N ALA A 607 18.05 14.38 8.87
CA ALA A 607 19.48 14.38 8.56
C ALA A 607 19.91 13.07 7.86
N ASP A 608 19.41 11.93 8.32
CA ASP A 608 19.68 10.63 7.70
C ASP A 608 19.09 10.56 6.27
N LEU A 609 17.89 11.12 6.05
CA LEU A 609 17.27 11.21 4.71
C LEU A 609 18.10 12.07 3.75
N ILE A 610 18.57 13.23 4.22
CA ILE A 610 19.45 14.13 3.44
C ILE A 610 20.74 13.41 3.07
N GLU A 611 21.35 12.69 4.03
CA GLU A 611 22.59 11.95 3.81
C GLU A 611 22.37 10.78 2.84
N ALA A 612 21.27 10.04 2.95
CA ALA A 612 20.94 8.94 2.05
C ALA A 612 20.72 9.42 0.60
N ALA A 613 20.01 10.53 0.41
CA ALA A 613 19.83 11.15 -0.90
C ALA A 613 21.17 11.59 -1.51
N ALA A 614 21.99 12.31 -0.73
CA ALA A 614 23.30 12.79 -1.18
C ALA A 614 24.27 11.63 -1.46
N TYR A 615 24.26 10.59 -0.63
CA TYR A 615 25.07 9.39 -0.84
C TYR A 615 24.68 8.68 -2.13
N THR A 616 23.38 8.51 -2.37
CA THR A 616 22.86 7.88 -3.59
C THR A 616 23.29 8.65 -4.83
N ALA A 617 23.05 9.96 -4.87
CA ALA A 617 23.44 10.81 -6.00
C ALA A 617 24.95 10.82 -6.25
N LYS A 618 25.77 10.62 -5.21
CA LYS A 618 27.23 10.55 -5.33
C LYS A 618 27.73 9.21 -5.88
N HIS A 619 27.07 8.10 -5.57
CA HIS A 619 27.58 6.75 -5.83
C HIS A 619 26.79 5.99 -6.91
N GLU A 620 25.68 6.52 -7.40
CA GLU A 620 24.96 6.02 -8.57
C GLU A 620 25.05 7.07 -9.70
N PRO A 621 25.97 6.93 -10.68
CA PRO A 621 26.21 7.94 -11.72
C PRO A 621 25.00 8.26 -12.60
N SER A 622 24.05 7.33 -12.71
CA SER A 622 22.80 7.54 -13.44
C SER A 622 21.74 8.29 -12.64
N VAL A 623 21.97 8.60 -11.37
CA VAL A 623 21.09 9.49 -10.59
C VAL A 623 21.49 10.94 -10.84
N ASP A 624 20.50 11.75 -11.24
CA ASP A 624 20.67 13.18 -11.35
C ASP A 624 20.47 13.87 -9.99
N GLY A 625 21.59 14.17 -9.33
CA GLY A 625 21.59 14.86 -8.04
C GLY A 625 20.99 16.28 -8.04
N ALA A 626 20.76 16.89 -9.22
CA ALA A 626 20.07 18.17 -9.31
C ALA A 626 18.54 18.03 -9.37
N ARG A 627 18.02 16.82 -9.67
CA ARG A 627 16.60 16.52 -9.86
C ARG A 627 16.12 15.47 -8.85
N MET A 628 16.13 15.86 -7.57
CA MET A 628 15.70 14.98 -6.48
C MET A 628 14.43 15.49 -5.81
N GLY A 629 13.48 14.60 -5.53
CA GLY A 629 12.29 14.85 -4.73
C GLY A 629 12.19 13.88 -3.56
N ALA A 630 11.30 14.15 -2.61
CA ALA A 630 11.00 13.23 -1.53
C ALA A 630 9.53 13.34 -1.10
N TYR A 631 8.95 12.21 -0.68
CA TYR A 631 7.61 12.20 -0.13
C TYR A 631 7.35 10.99 0.77
N SER A 632 6.37 11.16 1.65
CA SER A 632 5.79 10.08 2.46
C SER A 632 4.51 10.57 3.14
N GLY A 633 3.84 9.66 3.84
CA GLY A 633 2.59 9.90 4.56
C GLY A 633 2.71 9.92 6.08
N SER A 634 1.77 10.55 6.78
CA SER A 634 1.67 10.54 8.26
C SER A 634 2.89 11.19 8.92
N TYR A 635 3.59 10.52 9.85
CA TYR A 635 4.90 10.99 10.34
C TYR A 635 5.88 11.28 9.18
N GLY A 636 5.77 10.53 8.08
CA GLY A 636 6.58 10.78 6.90
C GLY A 636 6.21 12.08 6.19
N GLY A 637 4.93 12.46 6.21
CA GLY A 637 4.47 13.77 5.74
C GLY A 637 4.96 14.91 6.65
N PHE A 638 5.02 14.69 7.97
CA PHE A 638 5.72 15.58 8.90
C PHE A 638 7.20 15.76 8.51
N LEU A 639 7.91 14.68 8.21
CA LEU A 639 9.30 14.77 7.76
C LEU A 639 9.43 15.48 6.41
N ALA A 640 8.47 15.36 5.49
CA ALA A 640 8.49 16.08 4.22
C ALA A 640 8.40 17.60 4.46
N MET A 641 7.50 18.02 5.36
CA MET A 641 7.39 19.41 5.78
C MET A 641 8.64 19.88 6.54
N SER A 642 9.20 19.05 7.44
CA SER A 642 10.44 19.34 8.16
C SER A 642 11.63 19.52 7.22
N LEU A 643 11.79 18.64 6.22
CA LEU A 643 12.81 18.76 5.17
C LEU A 643 12.68 20.08 4.42
N ALA A 644 11.45 20.50 4.09
CA ALA A 644 11.20 21.77 3.40
C ALA A 644 11.71 22.99 4.19
N THR A 645 11.74 22.91 5.52
CA THR A 645 12.26 23.98 6.40
C THR A 645 13.78 23.91 6.64
N LYS A 646 14.41 22.75 6.37
CA LYS A 646 15.81 22.48 6.73
C LYS A 646 16.77 22.45 5.54
N THR A 647 16.30 22.21 4.32
CA THR A 647 17.18 22.02 3.15
C THR A 647 16.53 22.41 1.83
N THR A 648 17.37 22.74 0.84
CA THR A 648 17.00 22.93 -0.58
C THR A 648 17.59 21.86 -1.49
N LEU A 649 18.06 20.74 -0.90
CA LEU A 649 18.57 19.59 -1.62
C LEU A 649 17.49 19.03 -2.57
N PHE A 650 16.26 18.90 -2.08
CA PHE A 650 15.11 18.47 -2.85
C PHE A 650 14.49 19.64 -3.62
N LYS A 651 14.05 19.36 -4.86
CA LYS A 651 13.39 20.32 -5.76
C LYS A 651 11.86 20.25 -5.73
N ALA A 652 11.32 19.16 -5.21
CA ALA A 652 9.90 19.01 -4.92
C ALA A 652 9.70 18.10 -3.71
N LEU A 653 8.79 18.49 -2.83
CA LEU A 653 8.39 17.70 -1.66
C LEU A 653 6.87 17.49 -1.68
N ILE A 654 6.43 16.35 -1.18
CA ILE A 654 5.01 16.05 -1.00
C ILE A 654 4.79 15.53 0.42
N SER A 655 3.80 16.09 1.10
CA SER A 655 3.34 15.62 2.42
C SER A 655 1.93 15.08 2.30
N GLU A 656 1.78 13.76 2.47
CA GLU A 656 0.48 13.12 2.52
C GLU A 656 0.01 12.99 3.98
N TYR A 657 -1.17 13.52 4.31
CA TYR A 657 -1.83 13.43 5.62
C TYR A 657 -0.85 13.60 6.79
N GLY A 658 0.04 14.59 6.68
CA GLY A 658 1.18 14.83 7.56
C GLY A 658 0.89 15.82 8.68
N ILE A 659 1.73 15.80 9.72
CA ILE A 659 1.62 16.67 10.91
C ILE A 659 2.44 17.94 10.68
N SER A 660 1.86 19.12 10.77
CA SER A 660 2.61 20.39 10.65
C SER A 660 2.82 21.06 12.01
N ASN A 661 1.98 20.75 13.00
CA ASN A 661 2.07 21.22 14.37
C ASN A 661 1.81 20.06 15.35
N ILE A 662 2.86 19.68 16.05
CA ILE A 662 2.87 18.60 17.04
C ILE A 662 1.86 18.89 18.17
N THR A 663 1.62 20.16 18.51
CA THR A 663 0.67 20.56 19.56
C THR A 663 -0.78 20.25 19.16
N SER A 664 -1.20 20.64 17.96
CA SER A 664 -2.56 20.35 17.48
C SER A 664 -2.75 18.86 17.24
N TYR A 665 -1.75 18.14 16.72
CA TYR A 665 -1.80 16.69 16.60
C TYR A 665 -1.94 15.99 17.95
N TRP A 666 -1.19 16.40 18.98
CA TRP A 666 -1.26 15.81 20.32
C TRP A 666 -2.68 15.84 20.90
N GLY A 667 -3.38 16.96 20.74
CA GLY A 667 -4.74 17.13 21.26
C GLY A 667 -5.83 16.59 20.34
N GLY A 668 -5.70 16.80 19.03
CA GLY A 668 -6.74 16.55 18.04
C GLY A 668 -6.64 15.20 17.33
N GLY A 669 -5.46 14.62 17.23
CA GLY A 669 -5.25 13.36 16.51
C GLY A 669 -5.71 12.15 17.31
N TYR A 670 -6.28 11.14 16.61
CA TYR A 670 -6.69 9.88 17.24
C TYR A 670 -5.55 9.24 18.01
N TRP A 671 -4.33 9.18 17.43
CA TRP A 671 -3.12 8.71 18.10
C TRP A 671 -2.36 9.79 18.87
N GLY A 672 -2.66 11.07 18.72
CA GLY A 672 -1.90 12.22 19.25
C GLY A 672 -1.24 12.02 20.62
N TYR A 673 -2.02 12.03 21.70
CA TYR A 673 -1.49 11.89 23.06
C TYR A 673 -0.88 10.51 23.36
N LEU A 674 -1.37 9.45 22.71
CA LEU A 674 -0.83 8.09 22.86
C LEU A 674 0.43 7.85 22.05
N TYR A 675 0.67 8.63 21.00
CA TYR A 675 1.91 8.60 20.27
C TYR A 675 3.09 8.99 21.16
N GLY A 676 2.81 9.55 22.35
CA GLY A 676 3.82 9.70 23.40
C GLY A 676 4.40 8.39 23.95
N MET A 677 3.71 7.25 23.82
CA MET A 677 4.29 5.92 24.09
C MET A 677 5.40 5.56 23.09
N THR A 678 5.36 6.16 21.91
CA THR A 678 6.30 5.90 20.82
C THR A 678 7.38 6.98 20.71
N ALA A 679 7.02 8.25 20.89
CA ALA A 679 7.82 9.39 20.44
C ALA A 679 8.04 10.50 21.46
N LEU A 680 7.36 10.52 22.62
CA LEU A 680 7.41 11.68 23.54
C LEU A 680 7.87 11.36 24.96
N ALA A 681 7.79 10.12 25.43
CA ALA A 681 8.41 9.68 26.67
C ALA A 681 8.18 10.55 27.93
N GLY A 682 6.94 10.96 28.18
CA GLY A 682 6.59 11.83 29.31
C GLY A 682 6.78 13.33 29.03
N SER A 683 7.14 13.67 27.79
CA SER A 683 7.06 15.03 27.26
C SER A 683 5.61 15.36 26.89
N TYR A 684 5.15 16.51 27.37
CA TYR A 684 3.82 17.08 27.21
C TYR A 684 3.94 18.55 26.78
N PRO A 685 2.88 19.15 26.20
CA PRO A 685 2.94 20.53 25.73
C PRO A 685 3.37 21.56 26.79
N TRP A 686 3.11 21.30 28.06
CA TRP A 686 3.42 22.20 29.18
C TRP A 686 4.81 22.01 29.80
N ASN A 687 5.52 20.91 29.51
CA ASN A 687 6.85 20.64 30.08
C ASN A 687 7.96 20.45 29.03
N ALA A 688 7.62 20.42 27.73
CA ALA A 688 8.57 20.19 26.63
C ALA A 688 8.26 21.08 25.42
N ARG A 689 8.10 22.39 25.65
CA ARG A 689 7.71 23.36 24.61
C ARG A 689 8.59 23.28 23.35
N GLU A 690 9.88 23.04 23.53
CA GLU A 690 10.86 22.89 22.46
C GLU A 690 10.51 21.76 21.49
N VAL A 691 9.97 20.64 21.99
CA VAL A 691 9.51 19.54 21.14
C VAL A 691 8.24 19.94 20.39
N TYR A 692 7.28 20.57 21.06
CA TYR A 692 5.95 20.82 20.50
C TYR A 692 5.89 22.02 19.55
N VAL A 693 6.73 23.03 19.76
CA VAL A 693 6.73 24.29 18.98
C VAL A 693 7.94 24.35 18.06
N ASP A 694 9.16 24.25 18.58
CA ASP A 694 10.35 24.53 17.78
C ASP A 694 10.59 23.49 16.69
N LYS A 695 10.18 22.24 16.94
CA LYS A 695 10.26 21.13 15.97
C LYS A 695 9.06 21.02 15.04
N SER A 696 8.02 21.81 15.24
CA SER A 696 6.84 21.81 14.38
C SER A 696 7.12 22.58 13.08
N PRO A 697 6.95 21.97 11.89
CA PRO A 697 7.21 22.63 10.61
C PRO A 697 6.43 23.94 10.40
N LEU A 698 5.21 24.04 10.95
CA LEU A 698 4.37 25.24 10.86
C LEU A 698 5.09 26.49 11.37
N PHE A 699 5.75 26.40 12.54
CA PHE A 699 6.46 27.52 13.15
C PHE A 699 7.80 27.85 12.47
N ASN A 700 8.15 27.06 11.44
CA ASN A 700 9.34 27.22 10.62
C ASN A 700 8.99 27.43 9.13
N ALA A 701 7.72 27.72 8.80
CA ALA A 701 7.23 27.82 7.43
C ALA A 701 7.90 28.96 6.63
N ASP A 702 8.40 30.00 7.31
CA ASP A 702 9.18 31.09 6.73
C ASP A 702 10.45 30.61 6.04
N LYS A 703 11.04 29.51 6.55
CA LYS A 703 12.27 28.90 6.02
C LYS A 703 12.05 28.08 4.75
N VAL A 704 10.79 27.77 4.40
CA VAL A 704 10.48 26.95 3.22
C VAL A 704 10.89 27.68 1.93
N LYS A 705 11.63 26.97 1.07
CA LYS A 705 12.07 27.45 -0.26
C LYS A 705 11.71 26.48 -1.38
N THR A 706 11.58 25.20 -1.07
CA THR A 706 11.23 24.14 -2.01
C THR A 706 9.71 24.07 -2.21
N PRO A 707 9.21 23.90 -3.44
CA PRO A 707 7.80 23.61 -3.70
C PRO A 707 7.28 22.44 -2.85
N LEU A 708 6.17 22.66 -2.13
CA LEU A 708 5.53 21.65 -1.28
C LEU A 708 4.08 21.40 -1.70
N LEU A 709 3.77 20.15 -2.05
CA LEU A 709 2.40 19.67 -2.23
C LEU A 709 1.87 19.08 -0.93
N LEU A 710 0.67 19.51 -0.53
CA LEU A 710 -0.07 18.96 0.59
C LEU A 710 -1.22 18.09 0.04
N MET A 711 -1.46 16.94 0.66
CA MET A 711 -2.52 16.01 0.24
C MET A 711 -3.20 15.47 1.49
N HIS A 712 -4.52 15.60 1.64
CA HIS A 712 -5.19 15.22 2.89
C HIS A 712 -6.64 14.78 2.68
N GLY A 713 -7.09 13.81 3.48
CA GLY A 713 -8.50 13.42 3.55
C GLY A 713 -9.27 14.34 4.49
N ASP A 714 -10.48 14.76 4.11
CA ASP A 714 -11.30 15.64 4.95
C ASP A 714 -11.94 14.95 6.17
N ALA A 715 -11.91 13.62 6.19
CA ALA A 715 -12.42 12.78 7.27
C ALA A 715 -11.28 12.06 8.03
N ASP A 716 -10.04 12.53 7.89
CA ASP A 716 -8.89 11.99 8.63
C ASP A 716 -9.04 12.28 10.13
N THR A 717 -9.27 11.23 10.90
CA THR A 717 -9.39 11.32 12.36
C THR A 717 -8.06 11.10 13.06
N ASN A 718 -7.06 10.52 12.37
CA ASN A 718 -5.75 10.28 12.97
C ASN A 718 -4.90 11.53 12.96
N VAL A 719 -4.61 12.07 11.78
CA VAL A 719 -3.95 13.36 11.61
C VAL A 719 -5.05 14.31 11.16
N PRO A 720 -5.55 15.22 12.01
CA PRO A 720 -6.68 16.04 11.64
C PRO A 720 -6.33 16.94 10.45
N ILE A 721 -7.30 17.19 9.57
CA ILE A 721 -7.11 17.98 8.35
C ILE A 721 -6.49 19.37 8.60
N VAL A 722 -6.72 19.94 9.79
CA VAL A 722 -6.14 21.23 10.22
C VAL A 722 -4.62 21.29 10.04
N GLU A 723 -3.93 20.14 10.11
CA GLU A 723 -2.49 20.06 9.91
C GLU A 723 -2.07 20.49 8.50
N SER A 724 -2.82 20.13 7.45
CA SER A 724 -2.56 20.64 6.11
C SER A 724 -3.16 22.03 5.89
N ASP A 725 -4.32 22.34 6.49
CA ASP A 725 -4.94 23.67 6.39
C ASP A 725 -4.00 24.78 6.88
N GLN A 726 -3.40 24.60 8.05
CA GLN A 726 -2.54 25.61 8.66
C GLN A 726 -1.22 25.77 7.90
N MET A 727 -0.62 24.67 7.41
CA MET A 727 0.60 24.75 6.61
C MET A 727 0.33 25.39 5.25
N PHE A 728 -0.77 25.02 4.58
CA PHE A 728 -1.19 25.65 3.32
C PHE A 728 -1.39 27.16 3.51
N THR A 729 -2.11 27.55 4.56
CA THR A 729 -2.36 28.96 4.88
C THR A 729 -1.05 29.71 5.12
N ALA A 730 -0.17 29.17 5.96
CA ALA A 730 1.13 29.79 6.26
C ALA A 730 1.97 29.99 4.98
N LEU A 731 2.07 28.95 4.15
CA LEU A 731 2.84 29.02 2.91
C LEU A 731 2.26 30.03 1.91
N ASN A 732 0.94 30.13 1.78
CA ASN A 732 0.30 31.13 0.91
C ASN A 732 0.51 32.55 1.43
N VAL A 733 0.32 32.80 2.73
CA VAL A 733 0.58 34.11 3.35
C VAL A 733 2.03 34.55 3.13
N LEU A 734 2.96 33.60 3.17
CA LEU A 734 4.39 33.82 2.95
C LEU A 734 4.80 33.84 1.46
N GLY A 735 3.85 33.71 0.52
CA GLY A 735 4.12 33.70 -0.92
C GLY A 735 4.97 32.52 -1.40
N LYS A 736 4.94 31.39 -0.70
CA LYS A 736 5.71 30.18 -1.03
C LYS A 736 4.98 29.35 -2.09
N LYS A 737 5.73 28.64 -2.93
CA LYS A 737 5.17 27.72 -3.93
C LYS A 737 4.56 26.50 -3.22
N THR A 738 3.24 26.41 -3.23
CA THR A 738 2.51 25.29 -2.63
C THR A 738 1.21 25.00 -3.38
N ALA A 739 0.70 23.78 -3.22
CA ALA A 739 -0.65 23.39 -3.62
C ALA A 739 -1.22 22.45 -2.57
N TYR A 740 -2.55 22.34 -2.50
CA TYR A 740 -3.23 21.49 -1.53
C TYR A 740 -4.40 20.75 -2.17
N VAL A 741 -4.28 19.41 -2.22
CA VAL A 741 -5.34 18.50 -2.68
C VAL A 741 -6.09 17.94 -1.48
N ARG A 742 -7.41 18.19 -1.44
CA ARG A 742 -8.33 17.62 -0.44
C ARG A 742 -9.13 16.48 -1.05
N PHE A 743 -9.13 15.32 -0.40
CA PHE A 743 -9.91 14.17 -0.83
C PHE A 743 -11.14 14.00 0.06
N PHE A 744 -12.32 14.18 -0.53
CA PHE A 744 -13.59 14.14 0.19
C PHE A 744 -14.01 12.71 0.56
N GLY A 745 -14.38 12.54 1.83
CA GLY A 745 -14.77 11.28 2.47
C GLY A 745 -13.62 10.34 2.80
N GLU A 746 -12.36 10.78 2.62
CA GLU A 746 -11.19 9.94 2.91
C GLU A 746 -10.71 10.16 4.36
N ASN A 747 -10.45 9.05 5.04
CA ASN A 747 -9.76 9.04 6.33
C ASN A 747 -8.23 8.81 6.09
N HIS A 748 -7.47 8.60 7.16
CA HIS A 748 -6.02 8.39 7.13
C HIS A 748 -5.60 7.30 6.13
N GLY A 749 -4.68 7.65 5.23
CA GLY A 749 -4.10 6.72 4.25
C GLY A 749 -4.94 6.43 2.99
N MET A 750 -5.98 7.22 2.69
CA MET A 750 -6.69 7.19 1.39
C MET A 750 -7.27 5.83 1.00
N LYS A 751 -7.76 5.06 1.99
CA LYS A 751 -8.24 3.68 1.79
C LYS A 751 -9.73 3.56 1.48
N GLY A 752 -10.48 4.66 1.44
CA GLY A 752 -11.93 4.67 1.27
C GLY A 752 -12.36 4.33 -0.15
N LYS A 753 -12.01 5.19 -1.11
CA LYS A 753 -12.37 5.04 -2.52
C LYS A 753 -11.13 4.80 -3.38
N PHE A 754 -11.21 3.78 -4.23
CA PHE A 754 -10.11 3.46 -5.14
C PHE A 754 -9.82 4.57 -6.14
N SER A 755 -10.84 5.31 -6.60
CA SER A 755 -10.66 6.46 -7.48
C SER A 755 -9.87 7.59 -6.81
N ASN A 756 -10.07 7.82 -5.50
CA ASN A 756 -9.32 8.81 -4.75
C ASN A 756 -7.88 8.38 -4.55
N TRP A 757 -7.66 7.08 -4.29
CA TRP A 757 -6.33 6.49 -4.22
C TRP A 757 -5.55 6.63 -5.54
N ILE A 758 -6.20 6.36 -6.69
CA ILE A 758 -5.59 6.59 -8.02
C ILE A 758 -5.29 8.08 -8.23
N ALA A 759 -6.25 8.97 -7.94
CA ALA A 759 -6.05 10.41 -8.08
C ALA A 759 -4.89 10.93 -7.22
N GLN A 760 -4.70 10.37 -6.01
CA GLN A 760 -3.55 10.68 -5.17
C GLN A 760 -2.22 10.40 -5.91
N GLU A 761 -2.08 9.20 -6.47
CA GLU A 761 -0.86 8.85 -7.20
C GLU A 761 -0.65 9.67 -8.48
N GLU A 762 -1.73 10.02 -9.19
CA GLU A 762 -1.65 10.94 -10.34
C GLU A 762 -1.09 12.30 -9.91
N PHE A 763 -1.56 12.87 -8.79
CA PHE A 763 -1.03 14.12 -8.26
C PHE A 763 0.44 14.00 -7.83
N VAL A 764 0.85 12.86 -7.26
CA VAL A 764 2.25 12.58 -6.93
C VAL A 764 3.10 12.59 -8.20
N MET A 765 2.69 11.85 -9.23
CA MET A 765 3.38 11.80 -10.52
C MET A 765 3.45 13.18 -11.17
N ALA A 766 2.31 13.88 -11.26
CA ALA A 766 2.20 15.20 -11.88
C ALA A 766 3.09 16.25 -11.21
N TRP A 767 3.18 16.22 -9.88
CA TRP A 767 4.02 17.14 -9.13
C TRP A 767 5.50 16.89 -9.40
N PHE A 768 5.93 15.62 -9.39
CA PHE A 768 7.32 15.29 -9.70
C PHE A 768 7.67 15.54 -11.17
N ASP A 769 6.81 15.20 -12.13
CA ASP A 769 7.05 15.51 -13.55
C ASP A 769 7.22 17.01 -13.78
N ASN A 770 6.38 17.84 -13.13
CA ASN A 770 6.48 19.29 -13.21
C ASN A 770 7.83 19.83 -12.71
N TYR A 771 8.28 19.42 -11.52
CA TYR A 771 9.46 20.02 -10.87
C TYR A 771 10.78 19.27 -11.08
N LEU A 772 10.73 17.97 -11.36
CA LEU A 772 11.92 17.13 -11.56
C LEU A 772 12.20 16.85 -13.03
N LYS A 773 11.21 16.95 -13.93
CA LYS A 773 11.43 16.79 -15.39
C LYS A 773 11.17 18.06 -16.19
N ASN A 774 10.59 19.10 -15.58
CA ASN A 774 10.07 20.28 -16.29
C ASN A 774 8.98 19.89 -17.30
N GLU A 775 8.13 18.94 -16.93
CA GLU A 775 7.03 18.42 -17.75
C GLU A 775 5.68 18.76 -17.07
N PRO A 776 5.23 20.04 -17.11
CA PRO A 776 4.04 20.49 -16.39
C PRO A 776 2.71 20.00 -16.99
N GLY A 777 2.74 19.27 -18.12
CA GLY A 777 1.54 18.90 -18.87
C GLY A 777 0.50 18.15 -18.03
N HIS A 778 0.97 17.18 -17.24
CA HIS A 778 0.11 16.42 -16.35
C HIS A 778 -0.49 17.30 -15.23
N TRP A 779 0.34 18.10 -14.57
CA TRP A 779 -0.10 19.03 -13.52
C TRP A 779 -1.13 20.03 -14.03
N ASN A 780 -0.88 20.64 -15.18
CA ASN A 780 -1.78 21.61 -15.79
C ASN A 780 -3.13 20.98 -16.17
N TYR A 781 -3.12 19.73 -16.64
CA TYR A 781 -4.34 18.98 -16.90
C TYR A 781 -5.16 18.80 -15.61
N LEU A 782 -4.56 18.29 -14.54
CA LEU A 782 -5.25 18.08 -13.27
C LEU A 782 -5.77 19.38 -12.64
N VAL A 783 -4.99 20.47 -12.71
CA VAL A 783 -5.42 21.80 -12.24
C VAL A 783 -6.65 22.28 -13.01
N LYS A 784 -6.66 22.13 -14.34
CA LYS A 784 -7.80 22.52 -15.18
C LYS A 784 -9.04 21.68 -14.88
N GLU A 785 -8.89 20.37 -14.69
CA GLU A 785 -10.00 19.48 -14.34
C GLU A 785 -10.58 19.75 -12.95
N THR A 786 -9.78 20.36 -12.05
CA THR A 786 -10.18 20.67 -10.67
C THR A 786 -10.52 22.15 -10.46
N GLU A 787 -10.53 22.95 -11.52
CA GLU A 787 -10.84 24.37 -11.44
C GLU A 787 -12.29 24.58 -10.96
N LEU A 788 -12.44 25.28 -9.84
CA LEU A 788 -13.75 25.68 -9.33
C LEU A 788 -14.36 26.70 -10.29
N LYS A 789 -15.40 26.30 -11.01
CA LYS A 789 -16.23 27.24 -11.78
C LYS A 789 -17.24 27.88 -10.83
N PRO A 790 -17.17 29.20 -10.59
CA PRO A 790 -18.12 29.86 -9.70
C PRO A 790 -19.52 29.74 -10.31
N GLU A 791 -20.43 29.04 -9.64
CA GLU A 791 -21.86 29.12 -9.93
C GLU A 791 -22.42 30.39 -9.27
N HIS A 792 -22.11 31.55 -9.84
CA HIS A 792 -22.82 32.77 -9.46
C HIS A 792 -24.21 32.73 -10.13
N LYS A 793 -25.27 32.47 -9.35
CA LYS A 793 -26.55 33.10 -9.67
C LYS A 793 -26.34 34.61 -9.49
N PRO A 794 -26.73 35.46 -10.46
CA PRO A 794 -26.64 36.90 -10.26
C PRO A 794 -27.29 37.24 -8.93
N PHE A 795 -26.57 37.99 -8.10
CA PHE A 795 -27.14 38.61 -6.90
C PHE A 795 -28.36 39.40 -7.37
N LYS A 796 -29.58 38.94 -7.06
CA LYS A 796 -30.76 39.80 -7.19
C LYS A 796 -30.63 40.83 -6.07
N ASP A 797 -30.56 42.10 -6.45
CA ASP A 797 -30.46 43.24 -5.56
C ASP A 797 -31.45 43.11 -4.39
N TYR A 798 -30.96 42.77 -3.21
CA TYR A 798 -31.68 43.08 -1.99
C TYR A 798 -31.42 44.56 -1.73
N PHE A 799 -32.41 45.38 -2.03
CA PHE A 799 -32.52 46.77 -1.60
C PHE A 799 -32.04 46.89 -0.15
N PHE A 800 -30.99 47.70 0.07
CA PHE A 800 -30.68 48.21 1.40
C PHE A 800 -31.85 49.08 1.87
N TYR A 801 -32.72 48.52 2.70
CA TYR A 801 -33.55 49.32 3.60
C TYR A 801 -32.62 49.89 4.68
N GLY A 802 -32.32 51.19 4.65
CA GLY A 802 -31.59 51.77 5.78
C GLY A 802 -30.93 53.13 5.65
N GLU A 803 -31.24 53.97 4.66
CA GLU A 803 -31.00 55.42 4.80
C GLU A 803 -32.31 56.17 4.59
N LYS A 804 -33.16 56.16 5.62
CA LYS A 804 -34.08 57.28 5.82
C LYS A 804 -33.22 58.50 6.13
N ALA A 805 -33.16 59.39 5.15
CA ALA A 805 -32.78 60.77 5.33
C ALA A 805 -33.52 61.35 6.56
N HIS A 806 -32.78 61.48 7.66
CA HIS A 806 -33.05 62.54 8.63
C HIS A 806 -32.49 63.82 8.01
N ASP A 807 -33.32 64.53 7.24
CA ASP A 807 -33.34 65.98 7.37
C ASP A 807 -34.61 66.62 6.79
N LYS A 808 -35.12 67.60 7.54
CA LYS A 808 -36.23 68.54 7.26
C LYS A 808 -37.68 68.08 7.52
N LYS A 809 -38.12 68.20 8.78
CA LYS A 809 -38.86 69.39 9.28
C LYS A 809 -39.33 69.20 10.73
N ASN A 810 -39.03 70.24 11.53
CA ASN A 810 -39.42 70.54 12.91
C ASN A 810 -38.65 69.84 14.02
#